data_AF-A0A2E9YD20-F1
#
_entry.id   AF-A0A2E9YD20-F1
#
_cell.length_a   1.000
_cell.length_b   1.000
_cell.length_c   1.000
_cell.angle_alpha   90.00
_cell.angle_beta   90.00
_cell.angle_gamma   90.00
#
_symmetry.space_group_name_H-M   'P 1'
#
loop_
_entity.id
_entity.type
_entity.pdbx_description
1 polymer ?
#
loop_
_entity_poly.entity_id
_entity_poly.type
_entity_poly.pdbx_seq_one_letter_code
_entity_poly.pdbx_strand_id
1 'polypeptide(L)'
;MHFNFWKWEGTGNDFILLDQREWLNLPSPEDISAWCNRSTGLGADGVIFFQPWGELEGNGKCNSWKMDYLNADGSRSFCGNGSRALFAFLCGQGWMDEKGGALLACDGRHAVKWNLELDFPAVQLLEVMPPEHARHYLSPLRKADFVDTGSPHHLEWMEMHEINELDVASEGRAIRNQAHYAPDGVNVDFVACSSPIALKMRTFERGVEDETLACGTGAAAAAVADFDRRGGAAHRTVEMPGGELTIDLDCNQVPGSTYRNVWLTGPVKQLSQGTWDGAKWLLASLALFFSISSFNPSLAVDSPSSFWTDSVQVSVLTGSPGSDLYSAWGHTAIRITDWGQTPPVDWTYNYGTFQFSEGFYARFMRGQLDYRLAKSPFAAFLKNYMNTDRAILEQVLDITADDARALIDFLEWNHLPENRTYSYKFLHDNCSSRALLALERAWGSRLTIHCEKDEAFRQNVTYRQALEPYIQGDPWAEAGIDFILGSRVDQKMPACGSSFLPDGLMAQLQQIELDGRSIAGNPEELLPPQRPWFRSVNTSFWLHPLFYTVVVLLWTLVWTAFRWALSRKDQVIDGWKRRAGKEIQWLAGALGILLLLMRTATDHQDTWANWNLVWASPILLVYGIAKRKDCSWADWLRTILALSILMFLVANVFVPQFVSLVSTLLAWAVWLSLDPWKWPRGGQTSILFGRKKMH
;
A
#
# COMPACT_ATOMS: atom_id res chain seq x y z
N MET A 1 -13.77 14.60 20.11
CA MET A 1 -12.90 13.53 19.60
C MET A 1 -13.42 13.08 18.24
N HIS A 2 -12.54 12.84 17.28
CA HIS A 2 -12.88 12.52 15.88
C HIS A 2 -12.21 11.20 15.46
N PHE A 3 -12.98 10.21 14.99
CA PHE A 3 -12.44 8.90 14.60
C PHE A 3 -13.35 8.13 13.65
N ASN A 4 -12.76 7.34 12.74
CA ASN A 4 -13.51 6.45 11.86
C ASN A 4 -13.94 5.19 12.61
N PHE A 5 -15.14 4.70 12.30
CA PHE A 5 -15.65 3.47 12.87
C PHE A 5 -16.40 2.62 11.86
N TRP A 6 -16.37 1.32 12.09
CA TRP A 6 -17.23 0.35 11.40
C TRP A 6 -18.09 -0.34 12.44
N LYS A 7 -19.41 -0.27 12.28
CA LYS A 7 -20.34 -0.95 13.17
C LYS A 7 -20.69 -2.30 12.60
N TRP A 8 -20.40 -3.35 13.35
CA TRP A 8 -20.63 -4.73 12.97
C TRP A 8 -21.46 -5.44 14.02
N GLU A 9 -22.18 -6.47 13.60
CA GLU A 9 -22.93 -7.35 14.48
C GLU A 9 -22.45 -8.79 14.29
N GLY A 10 -22.34 -9.53 15.38
CA GLY A 10 -22.14 -10.98 15.39
C GLY A 10 -23.23 -11.64 16.21
N THR A 11 -24.21 -12.26 15.53
CA THR A 11 -25.33 -13.01 16.14
C THR A 11 -26.05 -12.21 17.24
N GLY A 12 -26.41 -10.95 16.98
CA GLY A 12 -27.12 -10.11 17.96
C GLY A 12 -26.25 -9.23 18.86
N ASN A 13 -24.92 -9.45 18.96
CA ASN A 13 -24.03 -8.48 19.61
C ASN A 13 -23.47 -7.47 18.61
N ASP A 14 -23.57 -6.17 18.92
CA ASP A 14 -23.03 -5.10 18.07
C ASP A 14 -21.74 -4.49 18.62
N PHE A 15 -20.79 -4.23 17.72
CA PHE A 15 -19.44 -3.78 18.01
C PHE A 15 -19.08 -2.56 17.17
N ILE A 16 -18.31 -1.64 17.78
CA ILE A 16 -17.66 -0.54 17.08
C ILE A 16 -16.21 -0.97 16.80
N LEU A 17 -15.85 -1.22 15.55
CA LEU A 17 -14.48 -1.53 15.15
C LEU A 17 -13.72 -0.23 14.88
N LEU A 18 -12.53 -0.11 15.45
CA LEU A 18 -11.65 1.06 15.32
C LEU A 18 -10.23 0.61 14.94
N ASP A 19 -9.64 1.23 13.93
CA ASP A 19 -8.26 0.96 13.53
C ASP A 19 -7.31 1.60 14.54
N GLN A 20 -6.64 0.80 15.37
CA GLN A 20 -5.76 1.27 16.42
C GLN A 20 -4.57 2.09 15.88
N ARG A 21 -4.22 1.95 14.60
CA ARG A 21 -3.15 2.74 13.96
C ARG A 21 -3.48 4.23 13.85
N GLU A 22 -4.75 4.59 13.98
CA GLU A 22 -5.24 5.99 14.03
C GLU A 22 -5.10 6.62 15.43
N TRP A 23 -4.71 5.84 16.45
CA TRP A 23 -4.73 6.27 17.85
C TRP A 23 -3.32 6.29 18.44
N LEU A 24 -2.96 7.41 19.08
CA LEU A 24 -1.68 7.52 19.80
C LEU A 24 -1.73 6.76 21.14
N ASN A 25 -2.88 6.82 21.82
CA ASN A 25 -3.20 6.14 23.08
C ASN A 25 -4.62 5.57 23.01
N LEU A 26 -4.91 4.51 23.76
CA LEU A 26 -6.28 4.02 23.91
C LEU A 26 -7.13 5.05 24.69
N PRO A 27 -8.41 5.24 24.33
CA PRO A 27 -9.33 6.14 25.04
C PRO A 27 -9.57 5.71 26.49
N SER A 28 -10.08 6.64 27.31
CA SER A 28 -10.43 6.30 28.70
C SER A 28 -11.72 5.45 28.74
N PRO A 29 -11.95 4.67 29.82
CA PRO A 29 -13.20 3.94 30.01
C PRO A 29 -14.46 4.80 29.89
N GLU A 30 -14.40 6.06 30.33
CA GLU A 30 -15.51 7.01 30.20
C GLU A 30 -15.84 7.34 28.74
N ASP A 31 -14.82 7.48 27.89
CA ASP A 31 -15.01 7.70 26.44
C ASP A 31 -15.65 6.47 25.79
N ILE A 32 -15.16 5.26 26.13
CA ILE A 32 -15.73 4.00 25.63
C ILE A 32 -17.21 3.90 26.01
N SER A 33 -17.53 4.19 27.28
CA SER A 33 -18.91 4.16 27.76
C SER A 33 -19.80 5.19 27.08
N ALA A 34 -19.28 6.39 26.83
CA ALA A 34 -20.00 7.41 26.09
C ALA A 34 -20.33 6.97 24.65
N TRP A 35 -19.43 6.26 23.97
CA TRP A 35 -19.66 5.77 22.61
C TRP A 35 -20.59 4.57 22.56
N CYS A 36 -20.47 3.65 23.52
CA CYS A 36 -21.33 2.48 23.61
C CYS A 36 -22.75 2.82 24.07
N ASN A 37 -22.99 3.99 24.67
CA ASN A 37 -24.32 4.42 25.07
C ASN A 37 -25.29 4.39 23.87
N ARG A 38 -26.37 3.61 23.98
CA ARG A 38 -27.33 3.42 22.87
C ARG A 38 -28.22 4.63 22.60
N SER A 39 -28.37 5.54 23.57
CA SER A 39 -29.23 6.72 23.46
C SER A 39 -28.47 7.95 22.98
N THR A 40 -27.22 8.11 23.42
CA THR A 40 -26.41 9.32 23.17
C THR A 40 -25.12 9.05 22.41
N GLY A 41 -24.72 7.79 22.30
CA GLY A 41 -23.51 7.31 21.63
C GLY A 41 -23.76 6.74 20.24
N LEU A 42 -22.80 5.97 19.75
CA LEU A 42 -22.97 5.09 18.58
C LEU A 42 -23.86 3.88 18.90
N GLY A 43 -23.97 3.53 20.18
CA GLY A 43 -24.65 2.35 20.68
C GLY A 43 -23.89 1.09 20.32
N ALA A 44 -23.36 0.35 21.28
CA ALA A 44 -22.77 -0.96 21.02
C ALA A 44 -22.61 -1.71 22.34
N ASP A 45 -22.49 -3.04 22.26
CA ASP A 45 -22.08 -3.85 23.40
C ASP A 45 -20.60 -3.62 23.76
N GLY A 46 -19.78 -3.22 22.79
CA GLY A 46 -18.41 -2.80 23.04
C GLY A 46 -17.66 -2.26 21.81
N VAL A 47 -16.39 -1.92 22.04
CA VAL A 47 -15.47 -1.36 21.06
C VAL A 47 -14.31 -2.33 20.84
N ILE A 48 -13.93 -2.55 19.58
CA ILE A 48 -12.81 -3.40 19.19
C ILE A 48 -11.75 -2.56 18.50
N PHE A 49 -10.61 -2.41 19.15
CA PHE A 49 -9.42 -1.84 18.54
C PHE A 49 -8.60 -2.94 17.86
N PHE A 50 -8.17 -2.70 16.62
CA PHE A 50 -7.40 -3.69 15.87
C PHE A 50 -6.18 -3.09 15.18
N GLN A 51 -5.11 -3.88 15.03
CA GLN A 51 -3.91 -3.52 14.27
C GLN A 51 -3.15 -4.78 13.81
N PRO A 52 -2.30 -4.69 12.76
CA PRO A 52 -1.41 -5.78 12.39
C PRO A 52 -0.50 -6.16 13.55
N TRP A 53 -0.31 -7.46 13.78
CA TRP A 53 0.64 -8.01 14.76
C TRP A 53 1.78 -8.76 14.08
N GLY A 54 1.55 -9.33 12.90
CA GLY A 54 2.56 -9.96 12.06
C GLY A 54 3.20 -9.02 11.03
N GLU A 55 4.17 -9.55 10.31
CA GLU A 55 4.77 -8.86 9.16
C GLU A 55 3.71 -8.64 8.06
N LEU A 56 3.73 -7.46 7.45
CA LEU A 56 2.85 -7.15 6.32
C LEU A 56 3.46 -7.75 5.05
N GLU A 57 2.67 -8.55 4.35
CA GLU A 57 3.04 -9.05 3.03
C GLU A 57 3.11 -7.86 2.04
N GLY A 58 3.88 -8.01 0.95
CA GLY A 58 4.03 -6.95 -0.07
C GLY A 58 2.73 -6.54 -0.79
N ASN A 59 1.64 -7.27 -0.56
CA ASN A 59 0.27 -6.97 -1.02
C ASN A 59 -0.58 -6.22 0.03
N GLY A 60 -0.02 -5.92 1.21
CA GLY A 60 -0.70 -5.27 2.32
C GLY A 60 -1.48 -6.20 3.27
N LYS A 61 -1.44 -7.53 3.06
CA LYS A 61 -2.10 -8.53 3.92
C LYS A 61 -1.30 -8.82 5.17
N CYS A 62 -1.98 -9.27 6.22
CA CYS A 62 -1.36 -9.83 7.41
C CYS A 62 -2.16 -11.03 7.93
N ASN A 63 -1.45 -12.12 8.23
CA ASN A 63 -2.05 -13.36 8.75
C ASN A 63 -2.16 -13.38 10.28
N SER A 64 -1.79 -12.29 10.97
CA SER A 64 -1.92 -12.18 12.42
C SER A 64 -2.21 -10.74 12.84
N TRP A 65 -3.33 -10.52 13.51
CA TRP A 65 -3.78 -9.20 13.96
C TRP A 65 -3.91 -9.19 15.48
N LYS A 66 -3.66 -8.03 16.09
CA LYS A 66 -4.00 -7.78 17.48
C LYS A 66 -5.43 -7.26 17.55
N MET A 67 -6.17 -7.74 18.54
CA MET A 67 -7.53 -7.33 18.85
C MET A 67 -7.64 -6.97 20.33
N ASP A 68 -8.03 -5.74 20.63
CA ASP A 68 -8.29 -5.25 21.97
C ASP A 68 -9.79 -4.93 22.10
N TYR A 69 -10.58 -5.86 22.65
CA TYR A 69 -12.00 -5.66 22.92
C TYR A 69 -12.21 -5.00 24.28
N LEU A 70 -13.00 -3.92 24.29
CA LEU A 70 -13.42 -3.17 25.46
C LEU A 70 -14.95 -3.22 25.54
N ASN A 71 -15.50 -3.69 26.66
CA ASN A 71 -16.94 -3.66 26.91
C ASN A 71 -17.45 -2.22 27.01
N ALA A 72 -18.77 -2.04 26.99
CA ALA A 72 -19.41 -0.74 27.15
C ALA A 72 -19.05 0.02 28.45
N ASP A 73 -18.50 -0.64 29.47
CA ASP A 73 -17.97 0.01 30.69
C ASP A 73 -16.47 0.33 30.61
N GLY A 74 -15.82 0.01 29.50
CA GLY A 74 -14.38 0.17 29.26
C GLY A 74 -13.52 -0.97 29.81
N SER A 75 -14.09 -1.98 30.46
CA SER A 75 -13.36 -3.18 30.90
C SER A 75 -12.91 -4.01 29.70
N ARG A 76 -11.77 -4.70 29.82
CA ARG A 76 -11.19 -5.51 28.75
C ARG A 76 -11.48 -6.99 28.96
N SER A 77 -11.98 -7.67 27.92
CA SER A 77 -12.23 -9.12 27.93
C SER A 77 -12.06 -9.74 26.55
N PHE A 78 -12.16 -11.07 26.46
CA PHE A 78 -12.27 -11.76 25.18
C PHE A 78 -13.73 -11.80 24.72
N CYS A 79 -13.96 -11.69 23.41
CA CYS A 79 -15.29 -11.81 22.82
C CYS A 79 -15.24 -12.65 21.53
N GLY A 80 -15.89 -13.82 21.56
CA GLY A 80 -15.99 -14.70 20.41
C GLY A 80 -16.82 -14.11 19.27
N ASN A 81 -17.91 -13.42 19.59
CA ASN A 81 -18.77 -12.74 18.60
C ASN A 81 -18.03 -11.59 17.91
N GLY A 82 -17.33 -10.76 18.70
CA GLY A 82 -16.48 -9.69 18.20
C GLY A 82 -15.31 -10.19 17.34
N SER A 83 -14.71 -11.33 17.71
CA SER A 83 -13.60 -11.93 16.95
C SER A 83 -14.04 -12.36 15.54
N ARG A 84 -15.23 -12.98 15.42
CA ARG A 84 -15.80 -13.33 14.11
C ARG A 84 -16.12 -12.10 13.27
N ALA A 85 -16.70 -11.07 13.90
CA ALA A 85 -17.03 -9.81 13.23
C ALA A 85 -15.75 -9.11 12.72
N LEU A 86 -14.71 -9.01 13.54
CA LEU A 86 -13.43 -8.46 13.13
C LEU A 86 -12.78 -9.28 12.01
N PHE A 87 -12.76 -10.61 12.11
CA PHE A 87 -12.20 -11.45 11.06
C PHE A 87 -12.91 -11.23 9.71
N ALA A 88 -14.24 -11.23 9.69
CA ALA A 88 -15.00 -10.97 8.46
C ALA A 88 -14.75 -9.55 7.91
N PHE A 89 -14.63 -8.55 8.79
CA PHE A 89 -14.23 -7.21 8.38
C PHE A 89 -12.85 -7.22 7.71
N LEU A 90 -11.85 -7.86 8.32
CA LEU A 90 -10.49 -7.94 7.77
C LEU A 90 -10.46 -8.67 6.41
N CYS A 91 -11.26 -9.72 6.24
CA CYS A 91 -11.44 -10.39 4.94
C CYS A 91 -12.10 -9.46 3.92
N GLY A 92 -13.16 -8.75 4.29
CA GLY A 92 -13.86 -7.78 3.43
C GLY A 92 -12.98 -6.61 2.98
N GLN A 93 -12.02 -6.18 3.81
CA GLN A 93 -11.01 -5.18 3.43
C GLN A 93 -9.86 -5.76 2.58
N GLY A 94 -9.82 -7.08 2.37
CA GLY A 94 -8.72 -7.77 1.70
C GLY A 94 -7.43 -7.80 2.52
N TRP A 95 -7.51 -7.60 3.84
CA TRP A 95 -6.37 -7.51 4.77
C TRP A 95 -5.99 -8.86 5.41
N MET A 96 -6.92 -9.81 5.43
CA MET A 96 -6.69 -11.21 5.81
C MET A 96 -7.35 -12.15 4.80
N ASP A 97 -6.76 -13.33 4.56
CA ASP A 97 -7.32 -14.35 3.67
C ASP A 97 -8.44 -15.15 4.34
N GLU A 98 -9.43 -15.60 3.58
CA GLU A 98 -10.55 -16.43 4.07
C GLU A 98 -10.07 -17.78 4.63
N LYS A 99 -8.93 -18.29 4.14
CA LYS A 99 -8.27 -19.48 4.71
C LYS A 99 -7.94 -19.33 6.19
N GLY A 100 -7.86 -18.10 6.67
CA GLY A 100 -7.70 -17.80 8.07
C GLY A 100 -6.31 -17.39 8.48
N GLY A 101 -6.21 -17.09 9.76
CA GLY A 101 -5.02 -16.55 10.40
C GLY A 101 -5.19 -16.61 11.91
N ALA A 102 -4.70 -15.60 12.61
CA ALA A 102 -4.92 -15.50 14.05
C ALA A 102 -5.23 -14.08 14.52
N LEU A 103 -6.05 -14.01 15.56
CA LEU A 103 -6.27 -12.81 16.36
C LEU A 103 -5.57 -13.00 17.70
N LEU A 104 -4.73 -12.04 18.08
CA LEU A 104 -4.13 -11.94 19.41
C LEU A 104 -5.05 -11.06 20.27
N ALA A 105 -5.81 -11.71 21.14
CA ALA A 105 -6.70 -11.09 22.10
C ALA A 105 -6.02 -10.94 23.48
N CYS A 106 -6.77 -10.51 24.50
CA CYS A 106 -6.23 -10.27 25.84
C CYS A 106 -5.89 -11.56 26.62
N ASP A 107 -6.56 -12.66 26.31
CA ASP A 107 -6.42 -13.98 26.92
C ASP A 107 -5.50 -14.92 26.12
N GLY A 108 -5.28 -14.64 24.83
CA GLY A 108 -4.31 -15.39 24.06
C GLY A 108 -4.48 -15.26 22.55
N ARG A 109 -3.91 -16.24 21.85
CA ARG A 109 -3.96 -16.35 20.38
C ARG A 109 -5.11 -17.26 19.99
N HIS A 110 -6.02 -16.72 19.17
CA HIS A 110 -7.18 -17.43 18.64
C HIS A 110 -7.02 -17.60 17.13
N ALA A 111 -7.12 -18.83 16.63
CA ALA A 111 -7.19 -19.05 15.19
C ALA A 111 -8.56 -18.60 14.67
N VAL A 112 -8.57 -18.07 13.45
CA VAL A 112 -9.80 -17.69 12.73
C VAL A 112 -9.75 -18.28 11.33
N LYS A 113 -10.92 -18.64 10.78
CA LYS A 113 -11.06 -19.15 9.41
C LYS A 113 -12.48 -18.95 8.92
N TRP A 114 -12.70 -18.96 7.61
CA TRP A 114 -14.04 -19.09 7.05
C TRP A 114 -14.48 -20.56 7.09
N ASN A 115 -15.64 -20.84 7.67
CA ASN A 115 -16.27 -22.15 7.57
C ASN A 115 -17.02 -22.23 6.24
N LEU A 116 -16.49 -23.01 5.29
CA LEU A 116 -17.03 -23.10 3.94
C LEU A 116 -18.36 -23.85 3.86
N GLU A 117 -18.68 -24.71 4.84
CA GLU A 117 -19.92 -25.48 4.84
C GLU A 117 -21.11 -24.61 5.29
N LEU A 118 -20.87 -23.76 6.29
CA LEU A 118 -21.87 -22.85 6.85
C LEU A 118 -21.83 -21.45 6.23
N ASP A 119 -20.81 -21.16 5.42
CA ASP A 119 -20.52 -19.85 4.85
C ASP A 119 -20.46 -18.71 5.88
N PHE A 120 -19.83 -19.00 7.02
CA PHE A 120 -19.69 -18.06 8.13
C PHE A 120 -18.27 -18.02 8.68
N PRO A 121 -17.84 -16.88 9.25
CA PRO A 121 -16.57 -16.83 9.97
C PRO A 121 -16.61 -17.74 11.20
N ALA A 122 -15.44 -18.27 11.57
CA ALA A 122 -15.25 -19.10 12.75
C ALA A 122 -14.03 -18.63 13.55
N VAL A 123 -14.12 -18.74 14.87
CA VAL A 123 -13.03 -18.46 15.81
C VAL A 123 -12.80 -19.66 16.72
N GLN A 124 -11.54 -19.98 16.96
CA GLN A 124 -11.12 -21.03 17.88
C GLN A 124 -11.04 -20.46 19.31
N LEU A 125 -11.66 -21.13 20.28
CA LEU A 125 -11.50 -20.82 21.70
C LEU A 125 -10.25 -21.48 22.27
N LEU A 126 -9.77 -20.96 23.41
CA LEU A 126 -8.72 -21.61 24.18
C LEU A 126 -9.22 -22.93 24.77
N GLU A 127 -8.29 -23.70 25.37
CA GLU A 127 -8.63 -24.99 25.98
C GLU A 127 -9.69 -24.81 27.08
N VAL A 128 -10.76 -25.60 27.01
CA VAL A 128 -11.88 -25.55 27.95
C VAL A 128 -11.76 -26.77 28.88
N MET A 129 -11.77 -26.52 30.19
CA MET A 129 -11.73 -27.61 31.17
C MET A 129 -13.08 -28.35 31.22
N PRO A 130 -13.10 -29.63 31.65
CA PRO A 130 -14.35 -30.35 31.83
C PRO A 130 -15.32 -29.58 32.74
N PRO A 131 -16.64 -29.64 32.45
CA PRO A 131 -17.65 -28.99 33.28
C PRO A 131 -17.60 -29.46 34.75
N GLU A 132 -17.76 -28.51 35.67
CA GLU A 132 -17.90 -28.80 37.10
C GLU A 132 -19.37 -28.79 37.51
N HIS A 133 -19.76 -29.67 38.44
CA HIS A 133 -21.14 -29.65 38.94
C HIS A 133 -21.40 -28.42 39.80
N ALA A 134 -22.46 -27.69 39.47
CA ALA A 134 -22.92 -26.54 40.22
C ALA A 134 -24.26 -26.80 40.91
N ARG A 135 -24.60 -25.96 41.87
CA ARG A 135 -25.92 -25.96 42.51
C ARG A 135 -26.94 -25.33 41.55
N HIS A 136 -28.03 -26.04 41.27
CA HIS A 136 -29.19 -25.46 40.59
C HIS A 136 -30.01 -24.63 41.59
N TYR A 137 -30.29 -23.37 41.24
CA TYR A 137 -30.94 -22.38 42.10
C TYR A 137 -32.46 -22.36 41.96
N LEU A 138 -33.01 -22.63 40.76
CA LEU A 138 -34.46 -22.67 40.54
C LEU A 138 -35.11 -23.99 41.03
N SER A 139 -34.36 -25.10 41.04
CA SER A 139 -34.88 -26.39 41.52
C SER A 139 -33.77 -27.32 42.01
N PRO A 140 -33.83 -27.82 43.27
CA PRO A 140 -32.81 -28.71 43.82
C PRO A 140 -32.79 -30.11 43.18
N LEU A 141 -33.80 -30.45 42.37
CA LEU A 141 -33.90 -31.73 41.66
C LEU A 141 -33.25 -31.68 40.27
N ARG A 142 -32.90 -30.48 39.80
CA ARG A 142 -32.29 -30.26 38.50
C ARG A 142 -30.79 -30.09 38.63
N LYS A 143 -30.13 -30.15 37.48
CA LYS A 143 -28.68 -30.12 37.38
C LYS A 143 -28.24 -28.75 36.88
N ALA A 144 -27.17 -28.23 37.44
CA ALA A 144 -26.46 -27.08 36.91
C ALA A 144 -24.99 -27.46 36.73
N ASP A 145 -24.33 -26.80 35.80
CA ASP A 145 -22.90 -26.98 35.58
C ASP A 145 -22.18 -25.63 35.53
N PHE A 146 -20.89 -25.64 35.81
CA PHE A 146 -20.01 -24.51 35.67
C PHE A 146 -18.97 -24.84 34.59
N VAL A 147 -18.77 -23.91 33.67
CA VAL A 147 -17.76 -24.04 32.61
C VAL A 147 -17.05 -22.71 32.45
N ASP A 148 -15.73 -22.72 32.36
CA ASP A 148 -14.94 -21.55 32.02
C ASP A 148 -14.40 -21.71 30.58
N THR A 149 -14.90 -20.86 29.69
CA THR A 149 -14.50 -20.83 28.26
C THR A 149 -13.56 -19.66 27.95
N GLY A 150 -12.89 -19.13 28.97
CA GLY A 150 -12.21 -17.83 28.97
C GLY A 150 -13.05 -16.74 29.67
N SER A 151 -14.31 -17.05 29.95
CA SER A 151 -15.22 -16.32 30.84
C SER A 151 -16.01 -17.35 31.65
N PRO A 152 -16.30 -17.09 32.94
CA PRO A 152 -16.99 -18.07 33.79
C PRO A 152 -18.49 -18.12 33.48
N HIS A 153 -19.04 -19.32 33.26
CA HIS A 153 -20.45 -19.58 32.93
C HIS A 153 -21.10 -20.55 33.91
N HIS A 154 -22.28 -20.18 34.42
CA HIS A 154 -23.16 -21.03 35.22
C HIS A 154 -24.35 -21.44 34.37
N LEU A 155 -24.47 -22.73 34.08
CA LEU A 155 -25.49 -23.29 33.20
C LEU A 155 -26.63 -23.89 34.04
N GLU A 156 -27.82 -23.29 33.97
CA GLU A 156 -29.05 -23.82 34.58
C GLU A 156 -29.84 -24.63 33.54
N TRP A 157 -29.85 -25.97 33.70
CA TRP A 157 -30.55 -26.86 32.76
C TRP A 157 -32.05 -26.97 33.07
N MET A 158 -32.88 -26.70 32.06
CA MET A 158 -34.34 -26.65 32.20
C MET A 158 -35.08 -27.24 31.00
N GLU A 159 -36.41 -27.31 31.12
CA GLU A 159 -37.27 -27.81 30.05
C GLU A 159 -37.60 -26.71 29.03
N MET A 160 -37.85 -27.12 27.79
CA MET A 160 -38.07 -26.19 26.66
C MET A 160 -39.29 -25.25 26.84
N HIS A 161 -40.30 -25.65 27.60
CA HIS A 161 -41.47 -24.80 27.83
C HIS A 161 -41.20 -23.68 28.83
N GLU A 162 -40.21 -23.83 29.71
CA GLU A 162 -39.92 -22.89 30.79
C GLU A 162 -39.01 -21.76 30.33
N ILE A 163 -38.06 -22.06 29.44
CA ILE A 163 -37.07 -21.08 28.97
C ILE A 163 -37.71 -19.87 28.26
N ASN A 164 -38.85 -20.06 27.60
CA ASN A 164 -39.54 -19.01 26.85
C ASN A 164 -40.27 -18.00 27.76
N GLU A 165 -40.69 -18.43 28.95
CA GLU A 165 -41.44 -17.60 29.91
C GLU A 165 -40.56 -17.07 31.05
N LEU A 166 -39.27 -17.44 31.05
CA LEU A 166 -38.33 -17.09 32.10
C LEU A 166 -38.04 -15.59 32.15
N ASP A 167 -38.10 -15.01 33.35
CA ASP A 167 -37.54 -13.70 33.67
C ASP A 167 -36.03 -13.83 33.91
N VAL A 168 -35.27 -13.83 32.81
CA VAL A 168 -33.81 -14.01 32.80
C VAL A 168 -33.11 -12.94 33.64
N ALA A 169 -33.62 -11.69 33.62
CA ALA A 169 -33.01 -10.58 34.34
C ALA A 169 -33.10 -10.77 35.86
N SER A 170 -34.28 -11.14 36.37
CA SER A 170 -34.47 -11.38 37.81
C SER A 170 -33.68 -12.61 38.28
N GLU A 171 -33.83 -13.74 37.60
CA GLU A 171 -33.21 -15.00 38.01
C GLU A 171 -31.69 -14.98 37.84
N GLY A 172 -31.20 -14.46 36.72
CA GLY A 172 -29.77 -14.32 36.46
C GLY A 172 -29.07 -13.46 37.51
N ARG A 173 -29.69 -12.33 37.91
CA ARG A 173 -29.17 -11.45 38.95
C ARG A 173 -29.06 -12.13 40.32
N ALA A 174 -30.02 -12.99 40.66
CA ALA A 174 -30.02 -13.74 41.92
C ALA A 174 -28.90 -14.79 42.00
N ILE A 175 -28.48 -15.33 40.85
CA ILE A 175 -27.44 -16.38 40.75
C ILE A 175 -26.04 -15.76 40.57
N ARG A 176 -25.93 -14.71 39.77
CA ARG A 176 -24.65 -14.09 39.41
C ARG A 176 -23.77 -13.72 40.60
N ASN A 177 -24.39 -13.21 41.67
CA ASN A 177 -23.70 -12.63 42.84
C ASN A 177 -23.62 -13.60 44.02
N GLN A 178 -23.82 -14.90 43.79
CA GLN A 178 -23.68 -15.90 44.84
C GLN A 178 -22.26 -15.90 45.40
N ALA A 179 -22.13 -16.16 46.70
CA ALA A 179 -20.88 -15.93 47.44
C ALA A 179 -19.67 -16.71 46.88
N HIS A 180 -19.88 -17.87 46.26
CA HIS A 180 -18.82 -18.68 45.66
C HIS A 180 -18.39 -18.20 44.27
N TYR A 181 -19.13 -17.26 43.66
CA TYR A 181 -18.74 -16.56 42.42
C TYR A 181 -18.12 -15.18 42.69
N ALA A 182 -18.10 -14.71 43.94
CA ALA A 182 -17.47 -13.44 44.30
C ALA A 182 -15.92 -13.50 44.21
N PRO A 183 -15.25 -12.37 43.94
CA PRO A 183 -15.80 -11.02 43.76
C PRO A 183 -16.31 -10.73 42.34
N ASP A 184 -15.88 -11.52 41.35
CA ASP A 184 -16.00 -11.14 39.93
C ASP A 184 -17.35 -11.55 39.29
N GLY A 185 -18.09 -12.47 39.91
CA GLY A 185 -19.38 -12.98 39.45
C GLY A 185 -19.26 -14.02 38.34
N VAL A 186 -20.42 -14.41 37.77
CA VAL A 186 -20.52 -15.40 36.68
C VAL A 186 -21.56 -14.96 35.64
N ASN A 187 -21.39 -15.37 34.38
CA ASN A 187 -22.49 -15.35 33.40
C ASN A 187 -23.50 -16.43 33.78
N VAL A 188 -24.80 -16.18 33.64
CA VAL A 188 -25.82 -17.17 33.96
C VAL A 188 -26.57 -17.53 32.69
N ASP A 189 -26.39 -18.76 32.23
CA ASP A 189 -26.99 -19.27 31.01
C ASP A 189 -28.09 -20.28 31.35
N PHE A 190 -29.28 -20.02 30.85
CA PHE A 190 -30.43 -20.91 30.99
C PHE A 190 -30.55 -21.74 29.72
N VAL A 191 -30.45 -23.07 29.85
CA VAL A 191 -30.26 -23.96 28.69
C VAL A 191 -31.32 -25.06 28.66
N ALA A 192 -31.92 -25.25 27.49
CA ALA A 192 -32.85 -26.35 27.22
C ALA A 192 -32.41 -27.14 25.98
N CYS A 193 -32.52 -28.47 26.04
CA CYS A 193 -32.22 -29.33 24.89
C CYS A 193 -33.41 -29.33 23.92
N SER A 194 -33.23 -28.89 22.68
CA SER A 194 -34.25 -28.99 21.62
C SER A 194 -34.13 -30.28 20.82
N SER A 195 -32.91 -30.83 20.68
CA SER A 195 -32.65 -32.11 20.03
C SER A 195 -31.36 -32.78 20.58
N PRO A 196 -30.96 -33.95 20.06
CA PRO A 196 -29.66 -34.54 20.39
C PRO A 196 -28.45 -33.65 20.10
N ILE A 197 -28.57 -32.71 19.15
CA ILE A 197 -27.47 -31.83 18.72
C ILE A 197 -27.81 -30.34 18.79
N ALA A 198 -29.01 -29.98 19.21
CA ALA A 198 -29.47 -28.59 19.25
C ALA A 198 -29.91 -28.20 20.67
N LEU A 199 -29.52 -27.00 21.07
CA LEU A 199 -29.80 -26.38 22.36
C LEU A 199 -30.51 -25.04 22.12
N LYS A 200 -31.38 -24.65 23.05
CA LYS A 200 -31.89 -23.29 23.16
C LYS A 200 -31.31 -22.66 24.42
N MET A 201 -30.85 -21.43 24.32
CA MET A 201 -30.17 -20.73 25.40
C MET A 201 -30.61 -19.28 25.52
N ARG A 202 -30.70 -18.79 26.75
CA ARG A 202 -30.83 -17.36 27.09
C ARG A 202 -29.82 -17.03 28.18
N THR A 203 -29.18 -15.86 28.10
CA THR A 203 -28.02 -15.53 28.94
C THR A 203 -28.22 -14.22 29.66
N PHE A 204 -27.96 -14.23 30.97
CA PHE A 204 -27.73 -13.04 31.77
C PHE A 204 -26.21 -12.78 31.86
N GLU A 205 -25.74 -11.69 31.28
CA GLU A 205 -24.32 -11.53 31.00
C GLU A 205 -23.57 -10.69 32.04
N ARG A 206 -22.39 -11.20 32.40
CA ARG A 206 -21.41 -10.59 33.28
C ARG A 206 -20.86 -9.30 32.67
N GLY A 207 -20.96 -8.17 33.38
CA GLY A 207 -20.60 -6.84 32.89
C GLY A 207 -21.75 -6.06 32.21
N VAL A 208 -22.76 -6.74 31.67
CA VAL A 208 -23.97 -6.09 31.11
C VAL A 208 -25.07 -5.93 32.18
N GLU A 209 -25.15 -6.88 33.13
CA GLU A 209 -26.14 -6.90 34.23
C GLU A 209 -27.61 -7.02 33.76
N ASP A 210 -27.80 -7.57 32.57
CA ASP A 210 -29.10 -7.83 31.95
C ASP A 210 -29.02 -9.03 30.99
N GLU A 211 -30.16 -9.42 30.43
CA GLU A 211 -30.23 -10.40 29.36
C GLU A 211 -29.60 -9.88 28.06
N THR A 212 -28.72 -10.66 27.45
CA THR A 212 -28.13 -10.36 26.14
C THR A 212 -28.75 -11.23 25.05
N LEU A 213 -28.77 -10.70 23.82
CA LEU A 213 -29.36 -11.42 22.68
C LEU A 213 -28.57 -12.69 22.32
N ALA A 214 -27.27 -12.67 22.54
CA ALA A 214 -26.41 -13.86 22.40
C ALA A 214 -25.14 -13.71 23.22
N CYS A 215 -24.60 -14.86 23.65
CA CYS A 215 -23.29 -14.95 24.27
C CYS A 215 -22.49 -16.10 23.64
N GLY A 216 -21.41 -15.76 22.92
CA GLY A 216 -20.61 -16.75 22.19
C GLY A 216 -19.85 -17.73 23.10
N THR A 217 -19.27 -17.23 24.19
CA THR A 217 -18.58 -18.07 25.18
C THR A 217 -19.56 -18.92 26.00
N GLY A 218 -20.78 -18.42 26.22
CA GLY A 218 -21.88 -19.18 26.84
C GLY A 218 -22.40 -20.29 25.93
N ALA A 219 -22.53 -20.04 24.62
CA ALA A 219 -22.92 -21.07 23.66
C ALA A 219 -21.89 -22.21 23.61
N ALA A 220 -20.60 -21.88 23.65
CA ALA A 220 -19.54 -22.87 23.76
C ALA A 220 -19.59 -23.63 25.10
N ALA A 221 -19.83 -22.95 26.22
CA ALA A 221 -19.99 -23.57 27.53
C ALA A 221 -21.16 -24.58 27.53
N ALA A 222 -22.32 -24.18 27.02
CA ALA A 222 -23.51 -25.03 26.90
C ALA A 222 -23.26 -26.24 25.99
N ALA A 223 -22.61 -26.05 24.84
CA ALA A 223 -22.28 -27.14 23.94
C ALA A 223 -21.28 -28.15 24.54
N VAL A 224 -20.24 -27.65 25.22
CA VAL A 224 -19.24 -28.49 25.91
C VAL A 224 -19.91 -29.27 27.03
N ALA A 225 -20.70 -28.61 27.89
CA ALA A 225 -21.40 -29.28 28.98
C ALA A 225 -22.44 -30.28 28.50
N ASP A 226 -23.15 -29.98 27.42
CA ASP A 226 -24.08 -30.90 26.81
C ASP A 226 -23.39 -32.17 26.28
N PHE A 227 -22.30 -31.99 25.53
CA PHE A 227 -21.51 -33.09 25.01
C PHE A 227 -20.91 -33.93 26.14
N ASP A 228 -20.38 -33.30 27.19
CA ASP A 228 -19.81 -33.99 28.35
C ASP A 228 -20.85 -34.91 29.03
N ARG A 229 -22.10 -34.46 29.10
CA ARG A 229 -23.17 -35.20 29.77
C ARG A 229 -23.80 -36.29 28.93
N ARG A 230 -24.02 -36.02 27.64
CA ARG A 230 -24.83 -36.87 26.75
C ARG A 230 -24.01 -37.59 25.69
N GLY A 231 -22.78 -37.16 25.42
CA GLY A 231 -21.97 -37.62 24.30
C GLY A 231 -22.64 -37.34 22.96
N GLY A 232 -22.42 -38.22 21.98
CA GLY A 232 -23.03 -38.11 20.64
C GLY A 232 -22.13 -37.37 19.64
N ALA A 233 -22.74 -36.64 18.70
CA ALA A 233 -21.98 -35.91 17.67
C ALA A 233 -21.06 -34.86 18.31
N ALA A 234 -19.87 -34.63 17.77
CA ALA A 234 -18.94 -33.58 18.24
C ALA A 234 -19.33 -32.17 17.75
N HIS A 235 -20.63 -31.94 17.51
CA HIS A 235 -21.16 -30.72 16.94
C HIS A 235 -22.45 -30.35 17.67
N ARG A 236 -22.60 -29.07 18.01
CA ARG A 236 -23.80 -28.52 18.63
C ARG A 236 -24.23 -27.22 17.99
N THR A 237 -25.52 -27.10 17.81
CA THR A 237 -26.19 -25.86 17.42
C THR A 237 -26.83 -25.24 18.65
N VAL A 238 -26.59 -23.95 18.90
CA VAL A 238 -27.15 -23.21 20.03
C VAL A 238 -27.98 -22.06 19.49
N GLU A 239 -29.29 -22.14 19.67
CA GLU A 239 -30.26 -21.12 19.29
C GLU A 239 -30.45 -20.14 20.45
N MET A 240 -30.30 -18.85 20.17
CA MET A 240 -30.51 -17.75 21.12
C MET A 240 -31.39 -16.68 20.46
N PRO A 241 -31.90 -15.69 21.22
CA PRO A 241 -32.69 -14.59 20.66
C PRO A 241 -32.01 -13.84 19.51
N GLY A 242 -30.69 -13.67 19.57
CA GLY A 242 -29.86 -12.99 18.56
C GLY A 242 -29.52 -13.84 17.34
N GLY A 243 -29.85 -15.13 17.35
CA GLY A 243 -29.62 -16.07 16.25
C GLY A 243 -28.94 -17.35 16.68
N GLU A 244 -28.43 -18.08 15.69
CA GLU A 244 -27.86 -19.41 15.86
C GLU A 244 -26.33 -19.38 15.85
N LEU A 245 -25.71 -20.11 16.77
CA LEU A 245 -24.28 -20.40 16.79
C LEU A 245 -24.02 -21.89 16.66
N THR A 246 -22.92 -22.23 16.02
CA THR A 246 -22.44 -23.59 15.88
C THR A 246 -21.13 -23.78 16.62
N ILE A 247 -21.07 -24.84 17.43
CA ILE A 247 -19.89 -25.27 18.17
C ILE A 247 -19.43 -26.62 17.65
N ASP A 248 -18.22 -26.65 17.07
CA ASP A 248 -17.54 -27.88 16.67
C ASP A 248 -16.45 -28.23 17.69
N LEU A 249 -16.47 -29.48 18.14
CA LEU A 249 -15.46 -30.10 18.99
C LEU A 249 -14.60 -31.05 18.14
N ASP A 250 -13.48 -31.50 18.69
CA ASP A 250 -12.68 -32.54 18.03
C ASP A 250 -13.50 -33.82 17.86
N CYS A 251 -13.40 -34.49 16.71
CA CYS A 251 -14.13 -35.72 16.45
C CYS A 251 -13.72 -36.87 17.39
N ASN A 252 -12.52 -36.79 17.98
CA ASN A 252 -12.02 -37.75 18.96
C ASN A 252 -12.21 -37.27 20.41
N GLN A 253 -12.97 -36.19 20.64
CA GLN A 253 -13.22 -35.66 21.98
C GLN A 253 -13.91 -36.72 22.86
N VAL A 254 -13.45 -36.84 24.11
CA VAL A 254 -14.00 -37.78 25.09
C VAL A 254 -14.61 -37.00 26.27
N PRO A 255 -15.82 -37.33 26.74
CA PRO A 255 -16.39 -36.77 27.96
C PRO A 255 -15.45 -36.88 29.17
N GLY A 256 -15.41 -35.85 30.00
CA GLY A 256 -14.55 -35.73 31.18
C GLY A 256 -13.08 -35.38 30.90
N SER A 257 -12.70 -35.15 29.63
CA SER A 257 -11.35 -34.73 29.25
C SER A 257 -11.30 -33.25 28.84
N THR A 258 -10.12 -32.63 28.90
CA THR A 258 -9.94 -31.24 28.46
C THR A 258 -10.34 -31.10 26.98
N TYR A 259 -11.13 -30.08 26.69
CA TYR A 259 -11.64 -29.78 25.36
C TYR A 259 -10.68 -28.86 24.63
N ARG A 260 -10.17 -29.31 23.48
CA ARG A 260 -9.27 -28.55 22.61
C ARG A 260 -9.92 -28.35 21.25
N ASN A 261 -9.45 -27.37 20.49
CA ASN A 261 -9.97 -27.08 19.15
C ASN A 261 -11.48 -26.83 19.13
N VAL A 262 -12.00 -26.14 20.15
CA VAL A 262 -13.41 -25.74 20.19
C VAL A 262 -13.60 -24.58 19.22
N TRP A 263 -14.35 -24.80 18.14
CA TRP A 263 -14.61 -23.80 17.10
C TRP A 263 -16.02 -23.24 17.26
N LEU A 264 -16.09 -21.92 17.34
CA LEU A 264 -17.33 -21.16 17.37
C LEU A 264 -17.56 -20.51 16.00
N THR A 265 -18.62 -20.94 15.31
CA THR A 265 -19.02 -20.45 13.98
C THR A 265 -20.38 -19.76 14.06
N GLY A 266 -20.57 -18.66 13.33
CA GLY A 266 -21.87 -18.00 13.28
C GLY A 266 -21.90 -16.73 12.43
N PRO A 267 -23.10 -16.24 12.08
CA PRO A 267 -23.29 -15.12 11.16
C PRO A 267 -22.75 -13.81 11.73
N VAL A 268 -22.28 -12.96 10.82
CA VAL A 268 -21.88 -11.59 11.11
C VAL A 268 -22.37 -10.66 10.01
N LYS A 269 -22.57 -9.39 10.35
CA LYS A 269 -23.09 -8.39 9.41
C LYS A 269 -22.52 -7.02 9.70
N GLN A 270 -22.14 -6.29 8.66
CA GLN A 270 -21.89 -4.86 8.79
C GLN A 270 -23.22 -4.11 8.92
N LEU A 271 -23.38 -3.35 10.00
CA LEU A 271 -24.56 -2.53 10.26
C LEU A 271 -24.41 -1.14 9.65
N SER A 272 -23.26 -0.51 9.86
CA SER A 272 -22.95 0.82 9.34
C SER A 272 -21.45 1.08 9.36
N GLN A 273 -21.04 2.21 8.78
CA GLN A 273 -19.70 2.78 8.94
C GLN A 273 -19.83 4.29 8.91
N GLY A 274 -18.88 4.99 9.52
CA GLY A 274 -18.88 6.43 9.53
C GLY A 274 -17.72 6.97 10.35
N THR A 275 -17.85 8.22 10.78
CA THR A 275 -16.85 8.86 11.62
C THR A 275 -17.59 9.57 12.75
N TRP A 276 -17.16 9.32 13.99
CA TRP A 276 -17.70 9.97 15.17
C TRP A 276 -17.09 11.36 15.32
N ASP A 277 -17.90 12.36 15.65
CA ASP A 277 -17.46 13.71 15.94
C ASP A 277 -18.19 14.24 17.17
N GLY A 278 -17.49 14.20 18.32
CA GLY A 278 -18.05 14.61 19.61
C GLY A 278 -18.47 16.08 19.71
N ALA A 279 -18.20 16.93 18.72
CA ALA A 279 -18.59 18.34 18.72
C ALA A 279 -20.07 18.59 18.32
N LYS A 280 -20.73 17.62 17.68
CA LYS A 280 -22.06 17.84 17.05
C LYS A 280 -23.24 17.76 18.03
N TRP A 281 -23.15 16.97 19.10
CA TRP A 281 -24.23 16.80 20.08
C TRP A 281 -24.45 18.02 20.99
N LEU A 282 -23.40 18.82 21.24
CA LEU A 282 -23.51 20.08 21.98
C LEU A 282 -24.28 21.15 21.17
N LEU A 283 -24.14 21.14 19.85
CA LEU A 283 -24.84 22.07 18.94
C LEU A 283 -26.27 21.62 18.63
N ALA A 284 -26.52 20.31 18.52
CA ALA A 284 -27.87 19.77 18.31
C ALA A 284 -28.79 19.94 19.54
N SER A 285 -28.25 19.84 20.76
CA SER A 285 -28.99 20.11 22.00
C SER A 285 -29.30 21.61 22.19
N LEU A 286 -28.43 22.50 21.69
CA LEU A 286 -28.72 23.94 21.58
C LEU A 286 -29.80 24.24 20.53
N ALA A 287 -29.86 23.48 19.43
CA ALA A 287 -30.86 23.66 18.38
C ALA A 287 -32.28 23.23 18.80
N LEU A 288 -32.41 22.21 19.67
CA LEU A 288 -33.70 21.74 20.20
C LEU A 288 -34.40 22.76 21.14
N PHE A 289 -33.63 23.68 21.74
CA PHE A 289 -34.19 24.80 22.50
C PHE A 289 -34.77 25.92 21.61
N PHE A 290 -34.43 25.94 20.32
CA PHE A 290 -34.89 26.94 19.36
C PHE A 290 -36.01 26.46 18.42
N SER A 291 -36.41 25.19 18.49
CA SER A 291 -37.36 24.61 17.52
C SER A 291 -38.85 24.72 17.89
N ILE A 292 -39.23 25.28 19.05
CA ILE A 292 -40.63 25.67 19.30
C ILE A 292 -40.87 27.06 18.72
N SER A 293 -40.77 27.19 17.39
CA SER A 293 -41.41 28.27 16.63
C SER A 293 -41.35 27.96 15.14
N SER A 294 -42.54 27.71 14.60
CA SER A 294 -42.94 28.07 13.23
C SER A 294 -42.63 27.07 12.10
N PHE A 295 -43.60 26.17 11.91
CA PHE A 295 -44.34 25.91 10.66
C PHE A 295 -43.58 25.86 9.31
N ASN A 296 -43.56 24.63 8.76
CA ASN A 296 -43.59 24.21 7.34
C ASN A 296 -44.69 24.91 6.51
N PRO A 297 -44.72 24.86 5.14
CA PRO A 297 -44.29 23.74 4.28
C PRO A 297 -43.73 24.06 2.86
N SER A 298 -43.02 23.09 2.25
CA SER A 298 -43.35 22.53 0.92
C SER A 298 -42.34 21.48 0.50
N LEU A 299 -42.83 20.26 0.30
CA LEU A 299 -42.10 19.10 -0.24
C LEU A 299 -42.03 19.20 -1.77
N ALA A 300 -40.82 19.29 -2.29
CA ALA A 300 -40.47 18.81 -3.63
C ALA A 300 -39.48 17.67 -3.45
N VAL A 301 -39.84 16.48 -3.93
CA VAL A 301 -38.97 15.31 -4.00
C VAL A 301 -38.14 15.47 -5.26
N ASP A 302 -36.92 15.96 -5.12
CA ASP A 302 -35.89 15.82 -6.15
C ASP A 302 -35.10 14.52 -5.93
N SER A 303 -34.75 13.90 -7.05
CA SER A 303 -33.92 12.69 -7.16
C SER A 303 -32.60 12.86 -6.36
N PRO A 304 -31.95 11.78 -5.87
CA PRO A 304 -30.88 11.89 -4.88
C PRO A 304 -29.72 12.71 -5.43
N SER A 305 -29.70 13.99 -5.06
CA SER A 305 -28.61 14.92 -5.31
C SER A 305 -27.36 14.39 -4.59
N SER A 306 -26.24 14.43 -5.30
CA SER A 306 -24.88 14.11 -4.85
C SER A 306 -24.66 14.21 -3.34
N PHE A 307 -23.99 13.21 -2.77
CA PHE A 307 -23.54 13.15 -1.36
C PHE A 307 -22.69 14.37 -0.88
N TRP A 308 -22.36 15.32 -1.75
CA TRP A 308 -21.48 16.47 -1.52
C TRP A 308 -22.24 17.76 -1.24
N THR A 309 -21.87 18.47 -0.18
CA THR A 309 -22.46 19.78 0.16
C THR A 309 -21.89 20.90 -0.69
N ASP A 310 -22.48 22.09 -0.61
CA ASP A 310 -21.93 23.29 -1.29
C ASP A 310 -20.61 23.80 -0.66
N SER A 311 -20.15 23.18 0.44
CA SER A 311 -18.85 23.47 1.05
C SER A 311 -17.72 22.56 0.57
N VAL A 312 -18.00 21.68 -0.41
CA VAL A 312 -16.98 20.84 -1.04
C VAL A 312 -15.89 21.70 -1.68
N GLN A 313 -14.65 21.34 -1.45
CA GLN A 313 -13.47 21.98 -2.01
C GLN A 313 -12.55 20.94 -2.64
N VAL A 314 -11.93 21.34 -3.74
CA VAL A 314 -10.89 20.58 -4.42
C VAL A 314 -9.59 21.34 -4.26
N SER A 315 -8.51 20.64 -3.93
CA SER A 315 -7.17 21.19 -3.99
C SER A 315 -6.21 20.23 -4.69
N VAL A 316 -5.16 20.79 -5.29
CA VAL A 316 -4.04 20.02 -5.82
C VAL A 316 -2.88 20.13 -4.84
N LEU A 317 -2.36 18.98 -4.42
CA LEU A 317 -1.23 18.87 -3.51
C LEU A 317 0.06 18.66 -4.30
N THR A 318 1.08 19.42 -3.94
CA THR A 318 2.45 19.30 -4.46
C THR A 318 3.37 18.89 -3.32
N GLY A 319 3.76 17.61 -3.32
CA GLY A 319 4.68 17.04 -2.36
C GLY A 319 6.14 17.23 -2.79
N SER A 320 6.98 17.73 -1.89
CA SER A 320 8.38 18.02 -2.19
C SER A 320 9.18 16.76 -2.55
N PRO A 321 10.32 16.87 -3.25
CA PRO A 321 11.25 15.78 -3.50
C PRO A 321 11.65 14.93 -2.28
N GLY A 322 11.90 13.64 -2.58
CA GLY A 322 12.36 12.58 -1.69
C GLY A 322 13.89 12.45 -1.60
N SER A 323 14.39 11.75 -0.57
CA SER A 323 15.81 11.41 -0.46
C SER A 323 16.19 10.16 -1.26
N ASP A 324 15.20 9.30 -1.53
CA ASP A 324 15.35 8.09 -2.34
C ASP A 324 15.13 8.40 -3.82
N LEU A 325 15.80 7.65 -4.70
CA LEU A 325 15.71 7.89 -6.14
C LEU A 325 14.28 7.79 -6.70
N TYR A 326 13.45 6.88 -6.17
CA TYR A 326 12.06 6.72 -6.64
C TYR A 326 11.14 7.88 -6.27
N SER A 327 11.53 8.72 -5.30
CA SER A 327 10.77 9.89 -4.85
C SER A 327 11.47 11.21 -5.16
N ALA A 328 12.59 11.17 -5.90
CA ALA A 328 13.47 12.32 -6.15
C ALA A 328 12.77 13.49 -6.87
N TRP A 329 11.67 13.25 -7.59
CA TRP A 329 10.95 14.30 -8.33
C TRP A 329 9.68 14.79 -7.63
N GLY A 330 9.42 14.35 -6.39
CA GLY A 330 8.22 14.74 -5.65
C GLY A 330 6.99 13.92 -6.05
N HIS A 331 5.80 14.44 -5.75
CA HIS A 331 4.54 13.79 -6.11
C HIS A 331 3.39 14.80 -6.18
N THR A 332 2.36 14.51 -6.98
CA THR A 332 1.10 15.25 -7.03
C THR A 332 -0.06 14.38 -6.58
N ALA A 333 -0.98 14.95 -5.83
CA ALA A 333 -2.26 14.34 -5.46
C ALA A 333 -3.40 15.35 -5.61
N ILE A 334 -4.63 14.86 -5.77
CA ILE A 334 -5.83 15.70 -5.66
C ILE A 334 -6.48 15.43 -4.31
N ARG A 335 -6.74 16.47 -3.53
CA ARG A 335 -7.41 16.37 -2.24
C ARG A 335 -8.82 16.94 -2.37
N ILE A 336 -9.77 16.21 -1.80
CA ILE A 336 -11.18 16.59 -1.74
C ILE A 336 -11.54 16.76 -0.28
N THR A 337 -11.93 17.98 0.09
CA THR A 337 -12.47 18.26 1.43
C THR A 337 -13.94 18.65 1.32
N ASP A 338 -14.75 18.23 2.29
CA ASP A 338 -16.11 18.70 2.44
C ASP A 338 -16.41 18.81 3.94
N TRP A 339 -16.23 20.01 4.47
CA TRP A 339 -16.39 20.30 5.89
C TRP A 339 -17.87 20.37 6.32
N GLY A 340 -18.78 20.58 5.37
CA GLY A 340 -20.22 20.59 5.57
C GLY A 340 -20.83 19.18 5.66
N GLN A 341 -20.13 18.16 5.16
CA GLN A 341 -20.52 16.78 5.39
C GLN A 341 -20.37 16.36 6.86
N THR A 342 -21.19 15.39 7.24
CA THR A 342 -21.15 14.78 8.56
C THR A 342 -21.04 13.27 8.41
N PRO A 343 -19.84 12.70 8.57
CA PRO A 343 -18.60 13.36 8.98
C PRO A 343 -17.91 14.20 7.90
N PRO A 344 -17.03 15.15 8.26
CA PRO A 344 -16.23 15.87 7.29
C PRO A 344 -15.43 14.90 6.44
N VAL A 345 -15.43 15.15 5.14
CA VAL A 345 -14.69 14.34 4.19
C VAL A 345 -13.33 14.98 3.95
N ASP A 346 -12.27 14.17 3.96
CA ASP A 346 -10.91 14.60 3.62
C ASP A 346 -10.15 13.45 2.93
N TRP A 347 -10.40 13.30 1.62
CA TRP A 347 -9.84 12.22 0.79
C TRP A 347 -8.69 12.73 -0.07
N THR A 348 -7.73 11.85 -0.32
CA THR A 348 -6.67 12.03 -1.33
C THR A 348 -6.81 11.01 -2.44
N TYR A 349 -6.72 11.51 -3.67
CA TYR A 349 -6.66 10.76 -4.92
C TYR A 349 -5.24 10.80 -5.44
N ASN A 350 -4.56 9.64 -5.34
CA ASN A 350 -3.14 9.47 -5.59
C ASN A 350 -2.92 8.62 -6.83
N TYR A 351 -2.64 9.27 -7.97
CA TYR A 351 -2.09 8.60 -9.14
C TYR A 351 -0.65 8.17 -8.87
N GLY A 352 -0.17 7.10 -9.51
CA GLY A 352 1.21 6.64 -9.31
C GLY A 352 1.39 5.75 -8.08
N THR A 353 0.34 5.04 -7.65
CA THR A 353 0.46 3.95 -6.65
C THR A 353 0.70 2.60 -7.35
N PHE A 354 1.67 1.79 -6.89
CA PHE A 354 1.98 0.50 -7.50
C PHE A 354 0.81 -0.49 -7.49
N GLN A 355 0.70 -1.29 -8.56
CA GLN A 355 -0.20 -2.43 -8.62
C GLN A 355 0.57 -3.74 -8.80
N PHE A 356 0.63 -4.55 -7.74
CA PHE A 356 1.14 -5.91 -7.83
C PHE A 356 0.08 -6.81 -8.47
N SER A 357 0.40 -7.39 -9.61
CA SER A 357 -0.47 -8.26 -10.39
C SER A 357 0.34 -9.44 -10.96
N GLU A 358 -0.33 -10.48 -11.46
CA GLU A 358 0.37 -11.66 -11.98
C GLU A 358 1.30 -11.29 -13.15
N GLY A 359 2.57 -11.69 -13.07
CA GLY A 359 3.59 -11.28 -14.04
C GLY A 359 4.17 -9.87 -13.82
N PHE A 360 3.90 -9.22 -12.69
CA PHE A 360 4.41 -7.88 -12.34
C PHE A 360 5.91 -7.74 -12.58
N TYR A 361 6.75 -8.64 -12.04
CA TYR A 361 8.21 -8.53 -12.21
C TYR A 361 8.65 -8.66 -13.67
N ALA A 362 7.98 -9.50 -14.47
CA ALA A 362 8.26 -9.64 -15.89
C ALA A 362 7.81 -8.40 -16.69
N ARG A 363 6.70 -7.75 -16.31
CA ARG A 363 6.26 -6.48 -16.89
C ARG A 363 7.15 -5.31 -16.45
N PHE A 364 7.56 -5.28 -15.19
CA PHE A 364 8.51 -4.33 -14.60
C PHE A 364 9.85 -4.34 -15.36
N MET A 365 10.46 -5.51 -15.55
CA MET A 365 11.70 -5.64 -16.34
C MET A 365 11.51 -5.22 -17.81
N ARG A 366 10.28 -5.30 -18.34
CA ARG A 366 9.91 -4.84 -19.69
C ARG A 366 9.50 -3.36 -19.74
N GLY A 367 9.56 -2.60 -18.65
CA GLY A 367 9.15 -1.19 -18.63
C GLY A 367 7.64 -0.95 -18.78
N GLN A 368 6.84 -1.99 -18.52
CA GLN A 368 5.39 -1.96 -18.46
C GLN A 368 4.99 -1.87 -17.00
N LEU A 369 5.07 -0.67 -16.44
CA LEU A 369 4.74 -0.45 -15.04
C LEU A 369 3.26 -0.08 -14.93
N ASP A 370 2.47 -1.03 -14.43
CA ASP A 370 1.06 -0.78 -14.14
C ASP A 370 0.95 -0.06 -12.80
N TYR A 371 0.42 1.15 -12.86
CA TYR A 371 0.10 1.96 -11.70
C TYR A 371 -1.40 2.18 -11.63
N ARG A 372 -1.87 2.59 -10.45
CA ARG A 372 -3.29 2.86 -10.23
C ARG A 372 -3.56 4.17 -9.54
N LEU A 373 -4.77 4.68 -9.76
CA LEU A 373 -5.39 5.67 -8.90
C LEU A 373 -5.79 5.01 -7.57
N ALA A 374 -5.17 5.45 -6.48
CA ALA A 374 -5.55 5.09 -5.13
C ALA A 374 -6.37 6.20 -4.47
N LYS A 375 -7.31 5.82 -3.62
CA LYS A 375 -8.10 6.72 -2.76
C LYS A 375 -7.77 6.37 -1.31
N SER A 376 -7.40 7.36 -0.51
CA SER A 376 -7.02 7.17 0.89
C SER A 376 -7.28 8.43 1.72
N PRO A 377 -7.46 8.33 3.05
CA PRO A 377 -7.65 9.52 3.88
C PRO A 377 -6.42 10.44 3.78
N PHE A 378 -6.62 11.76 3.77
CA PHE A 378 -5.50 12.72 3.72
C PHE A 378 -4.51 12.51 4.87
N ALA A 379 -4.97 12.10 6.04
CA ALA A 379 -4.12 11.79 7.19
C ALA A 379 -3.03 10.74 6.87
N ALA A 380 -3.33 9.74 6.03
CA ALA A 380 -2.34 8.75 5.61
C ALA A 380 -1.26 9.36 4.70
N PHE A 381 -1.68 10.25 3.79
CA PHE A 381 -0.78 11.02 2.93
C PHE A 381 0.12 11.93 3.77
N LEU A 382 -0.47 12.73 4.67
CA LEU A 382 0.25 13.63 5.56
C LEU A 382 1.29 12.89 6.42
N LYS A 383 0.90 11.76 7.03
CA LYS A 383 1.79 10.93 7.86
C LYS A 383 3.02 10.45 7.08
N ASN A 384 2.86 10.07 5.81
CA ASN A 384 3.98 9.64 4.97
C ASN A 384 5.00 10.78 4.74
N TYR A 385 4.54 12.00 4.51
CA TYR A 385 5.41 13.16 4.31
C TYR A 385 6.09 13.60 5.61
N MET A 386 5.37 13.56 6.73
CA MET A 386 5.95 13.80 8.06
C MET A 386 7.06 12.79 8.38
N ASN A 387 6.84 11.49 8.12
CA ASN A 387 7.83 10.44 8.40
C ASN A 387 9.07 10.50 7.49
N THR A 388 9.03 11.28 6.41
CA THR A 388 10.13 11.37 5.44
C THR A 388 10.73 12.78 5.34
N ASP A 389 10.37 13.66 6.27
CA ASP A 389 10.83 15.05 6.36
C ASP A 389 10.57 15.86 5.08
N ARG A 390 9.44 15.59 4.41
CA ARG A 390 9.05 16.20 3.13
C ARG A 390 7.97 17.26 3.34
N ALA A 391 7.95 18.28 2.48
CA ALA A 391 6.95 19.33 2.49
C ALA A 391 5.71 18.96 1.67
N ILE A 392 4.59 19.60 1.97
CA ILE A 392 3.36 19.57 1.17
C ILE A 392 2.91 21.02 0.95
N LEU A 393 2.80 21.41 -0.31
CA LEU A 393 2.13 22.62 -0.75
C LEU A 393 0.73 22.28 -1.25
N GLU A 394 -0.26 23.11 -0.95
CA GLU A 394 -1.65 22.96 -1.39
C GLU A 394 -2.08 24.16 -2.23
N GLN A 395 -2.71 23.90 -3.37
CA GLN A 395 -3.42 24.90 -4.15
C GLN A 395 -4.89 24.57 -4.18
N VAL A 396 -5.68 25.28 -3.36
CA VAL A 396 -7.14 25.20 -3.40
C VAL A 396 -7.64 25.81 -4.70
N LEU A 397 -8.59 25.14 -5.34
CA LEU A 397 -9.21 25.60 -6.57
C LEU A 397 -10.44 26.45 -6.25
N ASP A 398 -10.47 27.69 -6.73
CA ASP A 398 -11.61 28.61 -6.70
C ASP A 398 -12.62 28.22 -7.78
N ILE A 399 -13.39 27.18 -7.49
CA ILE A 399 -14.41 26.60 -8.38
C ILE A 399 -15.75 26.48 -7.65
N THR A 400 -16.83 26.36 -8.42
CA THR A 400 -18.16 26.13 -7.85
C THR A 400 -18.29 24.71 -7.29
N ALA A 401 -19.24 24.49 -6.38
CA ALA A 401 -19.53 23.15 -5.86
C ALA A 401 -19.94 22.17 -6.97
N ASP A 402 -20.63 22.63 -8.02
CA ASP A 402 -21.00 21.79 -9.16
C ASP A 402 -19.78 21.39 -9.99
N ASP A 403 -18.83 22.30 -10.19
CA ASP A 403 -17.57 22.01 -10.88
C ASP A 403 -16.70 21.04 -10.06
N ALA A 404 -16.71 21.18 -8.73
CA ALA A 404 -16.05 20.26 -7.82
C ALA A 404 -16.67 18.85 -7.91
N ARG A 405 -18.01 18.75 -7.88
CA ARG A 405 -18.74 17.48 -8.05
C ARG A 405 -18.43 16.81 -9.39
N ALA A 406 -18.36 17.57 -10.48
CA ALA A 406 -18.02 17.03 -11.80
C ALA A 406 -16.62 16.39 -11.82
N LEU A 407 -15.64 17.01 -11.15
CA LEU A 407 -14.30 16.42 -11.01
C LEU A 407 -14.31 15.19 -10.10
N ILE A 408 -15.05 15.23 -9.00
CA ILE A 408 -15.18 14.10 -8.09
C ILE A 408 -15.83 12.91 -8.81
N ASP A 409 -16.88 13.11 -9.59
CA ASP A 409 -17.54 12.06 -10.37
C ASP A 409 -16.56 11.38 -11.33
N PHE A 410 -15.69 12.17 -11.99
CA PHE A 410 -14.62 11.61 -12.82
C PHE A 410 -13.62 10.80 -11.99
N LEU A 411 -13.20 11.30 -10.82
CA LEU A 411 -12.23 10.61 -9.95
C LEU A 411 -12.81 9.31 -9.37
N GLU A 412 -14.07 9.29 -8.97
CA GLU A 412 -14.77 8.09 -8.48
C GLU A 412 -14.95 7.06 -9.61
N TRP A 413 -15.37 7.52 -10.81
CA TRP A 413 -15.41 6.66 -12.00
C TRP A 413 -14.03 6.09 -12.33
N ASN A 414 -12.99 6.92 -12.25
CA ASN A 414 -11.63 6.48 -12.52
C ASN A 414 -11.09 5.58 -11.41
N HIS A 415 -11.61 5.66 -10.18
CA HIS A 415 -11.21 4.80 -9.07
C HIS A 415 -11.81 3.37 -9.15
N LEU A 416 -12.81 3.14 -9.99
CA LEU A 416 -13.37 1.81 -10.22
C LEU A 416 -12.29 0.80 -10.67
N PRO A 417 -12.38 -0.48 -10.28
CA PRO A 417 -11.35 -1.49 -10.57
C PRO A 417 -10.96 -1.58 -12.05
N GLU A 418 -11.91 -1.35 -12.96
CA GLU A 418 -11.73 -1.45 -14.41
C GLU A 418 -11.04 -0.21 -15.02
N ASN A 419 -11.09 0.94 -14.33
CA ASN A 419 -10.65 2.24 -14.86
C ASN A 419 -9.39 2.77 -14.17
N ARG A 420 -9.09 2.28 -12.96
CA ARG A 420 -8.03 2.87 -12.11
C ARG A 420 -6.62 2.58 -12.56
N THR A 421 -6.42 1.56 -13.38
CA THR A 421 -5.09 1.09 -13.79
C THR A 421 -4.63 1.74 -15.09
N TYR A 422 -3.38 2.18 -15.15
CA TYR A 422 -2.77 2.75 -16.34
C TYR A 422 -1.27 2.43 -16.45
N SER A 423 -0.73 2.51 -17.67
CA SER A 423 0.70 2.28 -17.94
C SER A 423 1.49 3.55 -17.65
N TYR A 424 2.28 3.53 -16.59
CA TYR A 424 3.05 4.69 -16.16
C TYR A 424 4.22 4.97 -17.11
N LYS A 425 4.31 6.21 -17.57
CA LYS A 425 5.40 6.77 -18.36
C LYS A 425 5.91 8.03 -17.68
N PHE A 426 7.13 7.98 -17.17
CA PHE A 426 7.65 9.01 -16.29
C PHE A 426 7.54 10.44 -16.83
N LEU A 427 7.81 10.68 -18.12
CA LEU A 427 7.73 12.03 -18.73
C LEU A 427 6.36 12.40 -19.33
N HIS A 428 5.46 11.43 -19.48
CA HIS A 428 4.29 11.58 -20.37
C HIS A 428 2.96 11.12 -19.76
N ASP A 429 2.99 10.22 -18.77
CA ASP A 429 1.81 9.62 -18.15
C ASP A 429 2.15 9.19 -16.70
N ASN A 430 2.07 10.15 -15.78
CA ASN A 430 2.52 10.05 -14.39
C ASN A 430 1.52 10.75 -13.44
N CYS A 431 1.85 10.88 -12.16
CA CYS A 431 0.93 11.46 -11.17
C CYS A 431 0.48 12.89 -11.51
N SER A 432 1.40 13.75 -11.95
CA SER A 432 1.11 15.16 -12.27
C SER A 432 0.32 15.30 -13.58
N SER A 433 0.76 14.64 -14.65
CA SER A 433 0.05 14.66 -15.93
C SER A 433 -1.35 14.02 -15.84
N ARG A 434 -1.54 12.99 -15.01
CA ARG A 434 -2.86 12.41 -14.72
C ARG A 434 -3.77 13.34 -13.91
N ALA A 435 -3.21 14.12 -12.99
CA ALA A 435 -3.98 15.14 -12.29
C ALA A 435 -4.49 16.21 -13.27
N LEU A 436 -3.63 16.69 -14.18
CA LEU A 436 -4.03 17.65 -15.23
C LEU A 436 -5.10 17.04 -16.15
N LEU A 437 -4.91 15.80 -16.60
CA LEU A 437 -5.89 15.07 -17.40
C LEU A 437 -7.24 14.92 -16.68
N ALA A 438 -7.25 14.73 -15.35
CA ALA A 438 -8.49 14.65 -14.58
C ALA A 438 -9.28 15.96 -14.65
N LEU A 439 -8.60 17.11 -14.57
CA LEU A 439 -9.23 18.42 -14.77
C LEU A 439 -9.80 18.57 -16.19
N GLU A 440 -9.01 18.21 -17.20
CA GLU A 440 -9.44 18.24 -18.61
C GLU A 440 -10.67 17.36 -18.85
N ARG A 441 -10.73 16.18 -18.23
CA ARG A 441 -11.84 15.24 -18.38
C ARG A 441 -13.09 15.69 -17.64
N ALA A 442 -12.94 16.33 -16.49
CA ALA A 442 -14.05 16.85 -15.70
C ALA A 442 -14.75 18.02 -16.39
N TRP A 443 -14.00 18.94 -17.00
CA TRP A 443 -14.54 20.21 -17.48
C TRP A 443 -14.50 20.38 -19.01
N GLY A 444 -13.76 19.53 -19.73
CA GLY A 444 -13.75 19.52 -21.19
C GLY A 444 -13.41 20.87 -21.80
N SER A 445 -14.24 21.35 -22.72
CA SER A 445 -14.02 22.62 -23.44
C SER A 445 -14.17 23.87 -22.57
N ARG A 446 -14.69 23.77 -21.34
CA ARG A 446 -14.77 24.90 -20.40
C ARG A 446 -13.41 25.23 -19.78
N LEU A 447 -12.50 24.25 -19.75
CA LEU A 447 -11.15 24.41 -19.23
C LEU A 447 -10.23 24.96 -20.32
N THR A 448 -9.57 26.09 -20.03
CA THR A 448 -8.52 26.66 -20.86
C THR A 448 -7.19 26.57 -20.13
N ILE A 449 -6.23 25.84 -20.70
CA ILE A 449 -4.88 25.71 -20.17
C ILE A 449 -3.95 26.55 -21.05
N HIS A 450 -3.38 27.61 -20.50
CA HIS A 450 -2.47 28.49 -21.22
C HIS A 450 -1.06 27.88 -21.34
N CYS A 451 -0.93 26.82 -22.12
CA CYS A 451 0.34 26.11 -22.30
C CYS A 451 1.45 26.97 -22.92
N GLU A 452 1.10 28.02 -23.67
CA GLU A 452 2.04 29.02 -24.19
C GLU A 452 2.67 29.89 -23.09
N LYS A 453 2.11 29.86 -21.87
CA LYS A 453 2.63 30.55 -20.68
C LYS A 453 3.59 29.69 -19.85
N ASP A 454 3.74 28.41 -20.17
CA ASP A 454 4.73 27.53 -19.55
C ASP A 454 6.14 28.13 -19.69
N GLU A 455 6.78 28.43 -18.55
CA GLU A 455 8.10 29.06 -18.52
C GLU A 455 9.17 28.18 -19.15
N ALA A 456 9.09 26.86 -18.91
CA ALA A 456 10.06 25.91 -19.43
C ALA A 456 9.97 25.82 -20.97
N PHE A 457 8.75 25.89 -21.51
CA PHE A 457 8.53 25.98 -22.95
C PHE A 457 9.12 27.28 -23.53
N ARG A 458 8.87 28.44 -22.91
CA ARG A 458 9.40 29.75 -23.35
C ARG A 458 10.92 29.81 -23.32
N GLN A 459 11.52 29.18 -22.32
CA GLN A 459 12.97 29.12 -22.16
C GLN A 459 13.63 28.01 -22.99
N ASN A 460 12.87 27.25 -23.79
CA ASN A 460 13.35 26.12 -24.60
C ASN A 460 14.06 25.04 -23.77
N VAL A 461 13.57 24.78 -22.55
CA VAL A 461 14.13 23.78 -21.64
C VAL A 461 13.82 22.38 -22.17
N THR A 462 14.80 21.47 -22.10
CA THR A 462 14.62 20.05 -22.44
C THR A 462 14.15 19.24 -21.23
N TYR A 463 13.60 18.05 -21.45
CA TYR A 463 13.24 17.17 -20.33
C TYR A 463 14.45 16.87 -19.45
N ARG A 464 15.64 16.64 -20.02
CA ARG A 464 16.86 16.41 -19.24
C ARG A 464 17.21 17.59 -18.34
N GLN A 465 17.18 18.80 -18.87
CA GLN A 465 17.47 20.01 -18.09
C GLN A 465 16.45 20.22 -16.97
N ALA A 466 15.18 19.88 -17.21
CA ALA A 466 14.15 19.93 -16.18
C ALA A 466 14.40 18.92 -15.04
N LEU A 467 15.03 17.77 -15.32
CA LEU A 467 15.32 16.75 -14.30
C LEU A 467 16.55 17.06 -13.45
N GLU A 468 17.48 17.86 -13.98
CA GLU A 468 18.79 18.13 -13.39
C GLU A 468 18.70 18.61 -11.92
N PRO A 469 17.85 19.58 -11.54
CA PRO A 469 17.79 20.08 -10.16
C PRO A 469 17.45 19.02 -9.10
N TYR A 470 16.76 17.94 -9.48
CA TYR A 470 16.31 16.89 -8.55
C TYR A 470 17.36 15.82 -8.28
N ILE A 471 18.33 15.69 -9.17
CA ILE A 471 19.44 14.73 -9.09
C ILE A 471 20.78 15.42 -8.85
N GLN A 472 20.79 16.76 -8.93
CA GLN A 472 21.96 17.59 -8.66
C GLN A 472 22.49 17.30 -7.25
N GLY A 473 23.77 16.96 -7.18
CA GLY A 473 24.39 16.59 -5.92
C GLY A 473 24.32 15.10 -5.58
N ASP A 474 23.70 14.22 -6.38
CA ASP A 474 23.98 12.77 -6.33
C ASP A 474 24.73 12.34 -7.60
N PRO A 475 26.08 12.41 -7.60
CA PRO A 475 26.88 12.18 -8.80
C PRO A 475 26.68 10.80 -9.42
N TRP A 476 26.38 9.77 -8.63
CA TRP A 476 26.18 8.41 -9.14
C TRP A 476 24.82 8.26 -9.80
N ALA A 477 23.77 8.82 -9.19
CA ALA A 477 22.45 8.87 -9.83
C ALA A 477 22.50 9.69 -11.13
N GLU A 478 23.15 10.86 -11.10
CA GLU A 478 23.36 11.72 -12.26
C GLU A 478 24.09 10.96 -13.39
N ALA A 479 25.26 10.38 -13.10
CA ALA A 479 26.03 9.62 -14.09
C ALA A 479 25.24 8.43 -14.67
N GLY A 480 24.44 7.74 -13.84
CA GLY A 480 23.61 6.62 -14.26
C GLY A 480 22.45 7.04 -15.15
N ILE A 481 21.69 8.05 -14.73
CA ILE A 481 20.55 8.61 -15.48
C ILE A 481 21.04 9.19 -16.81
N ASP A 482 22.14 9.94 -16.81
CA ASP A 482 22.75 10.47 -18.03
C ASP A 482 23.22 9.39 -19.00
N PHE A 483 23.68 8.27 -18.47
CA PHE A 483 24.08 7.15 -19.30
C PHE A 483 22.89 6.47 -19.97
N ILE A 484 21.78 6.24 -19.25
CA ILE A 484 20.63 5.46 -19.76
C ILE A 484 19.64 6.28 -20.59
N LEU A 485 19.47 7.57 -20.31
CA LEU A 485 18.54 8.43 -21.06
C LEU A 485 19.09 8.76 -22.45
N GLY A 486 18.25 8.61 -23.47
CA GLY A 486 18.63 8.82 -24.87
C GLY A 486 18.31 10.21 -25.41
N SER A 487 18.58 10.45 -26.70
CA SER A 487 18.36 11.74 -27.38
C SER A 487 16.94 12.32 -27.29
N ARG A 488 15.93 11.51 -26.98
CA ARG A 488 14.54 11.98 -26.87
C ARG A 488 14.33 12.95 -25.71
N VAL A 489 15.01 12.74 -24.59
CA VAL A 489 14.89 13.65 -23.43
C VAL A 489 15.64 14.97 -23.62
N ASP A 490 16.51 15.02 -24.63
CA ASP A 490 17.26 16.22 -25.03
C ASP A 490 16.48 17.06 -26.05
N GLN A 491 15.27 16.66 -26.41
CA GLN A 491 14.35 17.47 -27.18
C GLN A 491 13.72 18.54 -26.27
N LYS A 492 13.44 19.70 -26.86
CA LYS A 492 12.72 20.78 -26.17
C LYS A 492 11.34 20.29 -25.76
N MET A 493 10.95 20.62 -24.54
CA MET A 493 9.62 20.26 -24.05
C MET A 493 8.54 20.95 -24.91
N PRO A 494 7.41 20.28 -25.19
CA PRO A 494 6.25 20.92 -25.78
C PRO A 494 5.63 21.94 -24.81
N ALA A 495 4.65 22.70 -25.27
CA ALA A 495 3.86 23.58 -24.41
C ALA A 495 3.16 22.75 -23.32
N CYS A 496 3.07 23.26 -22.08
CA CYS A 496 2.70 22.50 -20.86
C CYS A 496 3.64 21.33 -20.53
N GLY A 497 4.77 21.20 -21.23
CA GLY A 497 5.66 20.06 -21.09
C GLY A 497 6.30 19.95 -19.72
N SER A 498 6.37 21.04 -18.93
CA SER A 498 6.84 21.02 -17.53
C SER A 498 5.85 20.38 -16.55
N SER A 499 4.58 20.22 -16.91
CA SER A 499 3.52 19.69 -16.02
C SER A 499 3.68 18.22 -15.65
N PHE A 500 4.66 17.52 -16.23
CA PHE A 500 5.03 16.18 -15.78
C PHE A 500 5.73 16.21 -14.40
N LEU A 501 6.31 17.34 -14.00
CA LEU A 501 6.87 17.54 -12.66
C LEU A 501 5.80 18.15 -11.74
N PRO A 502 5.73 17.75 -10.45
CA PRO A 502 4.74 18.29 -9.51
C PRO A 502 4.76 19.81 -9.35
N ASP A 503 5.93 20.42 -9.23
CA ASP A 503 6.12 21.87 -9.16
C ASP A 503 5.93 22.57 -10.52
N GLY A 504 6.26 21.88 -11.62
CA GLY A 504 5.88 22.33 -12.97
C GLY A 504 4.36 22.42 -13.14
N LEU A 505 3.61 21.41 -12.66
CA LEU A 505 2.16 21.44 -12.63
C LEU A 505 1.64 22.52 -11.68
N MET A 506 2.24 22.68 -10.50
CA MET A 506 1.91 23.74 -9.54
C MET A 506 1.98 25.14 -10.19
N ALA A 507 3.05 25.40 -10.95
CA ALA A 507 3.20 26.63 -11.72
C ALA A 507 2.18 26.73 -12.86
N GLN A 508 1.91 25.63 -13.57
CA GLN A 508 0.95 25.59 -14.66
C GLN A 508 -0.49 25.83 -14.19
N LEU A 509 -0.87 25.36 -12.99
CA LEU A 509 -2.20 25.56 -12.39
C LEU A 509 -2.57 27.05 -12.30
N GLN A 510 -1.60 27.93 -12.02
CA GLN A 510 -1.80 29.38 -11.99
C GLN A 510 -2.12 29.99 -13.38
N GLN A 511 -1.95 29.21 -14.45
CA GLN A 511 -2.22 29.59 -15.83
C GLN A 511 -3.43 28.83 -16.39
N ILE A 512 -4.29 28.27 -15.52
CA ILE A 512 -5.52 27.58 -15.91
C ILE A 512 -6.73 28.44 -15.60
N GLU A 513 -7.63 28.54 -16.58
CA GLU A 513 -8.91 29.21 -16.46
C GLU A 513 -10.06 28.23 -16.69
N LEU A 514 -11.14 28.37 -15.91
CA LEU A 514 -12.42 27.71 -16.13
C LEU A 514 -13.45 28.78 -16.47
N ASP A 515 -14.08 28.65 -17.64
CA ASP A 515 -15.01 29.67 -18.18
C ASP A 515 -14.44 31.10 -18.17
N GLY A 516 -13.13 31.23 -18.44
CA GLY A 516 -12.41 32.51 -18.48
C GLY A 516 -12.06 33.12 -17.12
N ARG A 517 -12.16 32.35 -16.03
CA ARG A 517 -11.74 32.75 -14.69
C ARG A 517 -10.59 31.87 -14.19
N SER A 518 -9.54 32.49 -13.66
CA SER A 518 -8.44 31.77 -13.02
C SER A 518 -8.96 30.94 -11.84
N ILE A 519 -8.61 29.66 -11.80
CA ILE A 519 -9.13 28.73 -10.76
C ILE A 519 -8.12 28.40 -9.68
N ALA A 520 -6.81 28.54 -9.90
CA ALA A 520 -5.83 28.14 -8.88
C ALA A 520 -5.45 29.31 -7.98
N GLY A 521 -5.50 29.09 -6.66
CA GLY A 521 -4.90 29.99 -5.68
C GLY A 521 -3.36 29.95 -5.68
N ASN A 522 -2.76 30.80 -4.85
CA ASN A 522 -1.34 30.68 -4.53
C ASN A 522 -1.08 29.37 -3.77
N PRO A 523 0.08 28.72 -3.96
CA PRO A 523 0.44 27.55 -3.18
C PRO A 523 0.63 27.93 -1.71
N GLU A 524 -0.10 27.25 -0.83
CA GLU A 524 -0.03 27.41 0.63
C GLU A 524 0.73 26.24 1.26
N GLU A 525 1.56 26.52 2.26
CA GLU A 525 2.32 25.48 2.98
C GLU A 525 1.41 24.76 3.99
N LEU A 526 1.02 23.52 3.67
CA LEU A 526 0.34 22.62 4.62
C LEU A 526 1.33 21.95 5.58
N LEU A 527 2.48 21.55 5.05
CA LEU A 527 3.57 20.97 5.82
C LEU A 527 4.87 21.62 5.35
N PRO A 528 5.55 22.42 6.18
CA PRO A 528 6.75 23.13 5.77
C PRO A 528 7.94 22.17 5.56
N PRO A 529 8.88 22.50 4.66
CA PRO A 529 10.05 21.69 4.39
C PRO A 529 10.95 21.59 5.63
N GLN A 530 11.18 20.36 6.11
CA GLN A 530 12.12 20.06 7.20
C GLN A 530 13.57 19.89 6.71
N ARG A 531 13.76 19.96 5.38
CA ARG A 531 15.05 19.85 4.68
C ARG A 531 15.03 20.69 3.40
N PRO A 532 16.17 20.91 2.73
CA PRO A 532 16.18 21.60 1.44
C PRO A 532 15.20 20.97 0.44
N TRP A 533 14.53 21.80 -0.36
CA TRP A 533 13.52 21.34 -1.33
C TRP A 533 14.09 20.31 -2.31
N PHE A 534 15.32 20.54 -2.77
CA PHE A 534 16.04 19.63 -3.64
C PHE A 534 16.94 18.69 -2.84
N ARG A 535 17.10 17.48 -3.39
CA ARG A 535 18.02 16.48 -2.85
C ARG A 535 19.45 17.01 -2.91
N SER A 536 20.22 16.79 -1.86
CA SER A 536 21.65 17.12 -1.82
C SER A 536 22.42 15.99 -1.16
N VAL A 537 23.28 15.30 -1.90
CA VAL A 537 24.14 14.24 -1.37
C VAL A 537 25.59 14.76 -1.32
N ASN A 538 26.18 14.82 -0.13
CA ASN A 538 27.59 15.20 -0.05
C ASN A 538 28.48 13.99 -0.39
N THR A 539 29.00 13.96 -1.61
CA THR A 539 29.87 12.87 -2.07
C THR A 539 31.33 13.32 -2.03
N SER A 540 32.13 12.66 -1.18
CA SER A 540 33.57 12.87 -1.13
C SER A 540 34.23 12.65 -2.49
N PHE A 541 35.27 13.42 -2.80
CA PHE A 541 36.00 13.36 -4.08
C PHE A 541 36.37 11.92 -4.52
N TRP A 542 36.88 11.10 -3.60
CA TRP A 542 37.31 9.73 -3.88
C TRP A 542 36.16 8.75 -4.16
N LEU A 543 34.93 9.12 -3.78
CA LEU A 543 33.70 8.36 -4.03
C LEU A 543 32.94 8.88 -5.25
N HIS A 544 33.39 9.98 -5.85
CA HIS A 544 32.75 10.57 -7.02
C HIS A 544 32.98 9.69 -8.27
N PRO A 545 31.96 9.40 -9.12
CA PRO A 545 32.12 8.55 -10.30
C PRO A 545 33.16 9.09 -11.27
N LEU A 546 33.26 10.42 -11.41
CA LEU A 546 34.31 11.06 -12.20
C LEU A 546 35.71 10.60 -11.80
N PHE A 547 36.01 10.48 -10.50
CA PHE A 547 37.31 10.01 -10.02
C PHE A 547 37.64 8.61 -10.57
N TYR A 548 36.71 7.66 -10.43
CA TYR A 548 36.90 6.30 -10.93
C TYR A 548 37.02 6.24 -12.45
N THR A 549 36.26 7.07 -13.17
CA THR A 549 36.35 7.12 -14.64
C THR A 549 37.69 7.67 -15.13
N VAL A 550 38.26 8.65 -14.42
CA VAL A 550 39.62 9.14 -14.67
C VAL A 550 40.65 8.05 -14.36
N VAL A 551 40.50 7.31 -13.26
CA VAL A 551 41.38 6.16 -12.94
C VAL A 551 41.32 5.09 -14.04
N VAL A 552 40.12 4.75 -14.53
CA VAL A 552 39.94 3.80 -15.65
C VAL A 552 40.58 4.33 -16.93
N LEU A 553 40.44 5.62 -17.23
CA LEU A 553 41.07 6.24 -18.40
C LEU A 553 42.61 6.21 -18.29
N LEU A 554 43.17 6.56 -17.15
CA LEU A 554 44.62 6.52 -16.93
C LEU A 554 45.16 5.09 -16.99
N TRP A 555 44.45 4.14 -16.37
CA TRP A 555 44.79 2.72 -16.43
C TRP A 555 44.81 2.21 -17.88
N THR A 556 43.75 2.50 -18.64
CA THR A 556 43.67 2.10 -20.05
C THR A 556 44.74 2.78 -20.88
N LEU A 557 45.04 4.06 -20.64
CA LEU A 557 46.12 4.80 -21.31
C LEU A 557 47.51 4.17 -21.05
N VAL A 558 47.84 3.86 -19.79
CA VAL A 558 49.12 3.25 -19.41
C VAL A 558 49.29 1.88 -20.09
N TRP A 559 48.27 1.02 -20.03
CA TRP A 559 48.32 -0.29 -20.68
C TRP A 559 48.40 -0.19 -22.19
N THR A 560 47.70 0.78 -22.77
CA THR A 560 47.74 1.11 -24.21
C THR A 560 49.16 1.52 -24.63
N ALA A 561 49.79 2.45 -23.91
CA ALA A 561 51.16 2.88 -24.16
C ALA A 561 52.18 1.74 -24.00
N PHE A 562 52.01 0.91 -22.97
CA PHE A 562 52.83 -0.27 -22.74
C PHE A 562 52.74 -1.28 -23.90
N ARG A 563 51.51 -1.60 -24.34
CA ARG A 563 51.28 -2.50 -25.49
C ARG A 563 51.83 -1.92 -26.79
N TRP A 564 51.72 -0.61 -26.99
CA TRP A 564 52.30 0.07 -28.14
C TRP A 564 53.84 0.00 -28.15
N ALA A 565 54.49 0.27 -27.02
CA ALA A 565 55.94 0.21 -26.88
C ALA A 565 56.47 -1.21 -27.12
N LEU A 566 55.80 -2.23 -26.58
CA LEU A 566 56.14 -3.63 -26.81
C LEU A 566 55.93 -4.06 -28.27
N SER A 567 54.87 -3.57 -28.91
CA SER A 567 54.61 -3.83 -30.34
C SER A 567 55.71 -3.29 -31.26
N ARG A 568 56.53 -2.33 -30.81
CA ARG A 568 57.70 -1.83 -31.57
C ARG A 568 58.96 -2.69 -31.38
N LYS A 569 59.01 -3.53 -30.36
CA LYS A 569 60.21 -4.30 -29.97
C LYS A 569 60.12 -5.79 -30.35
N ASP A 570 59.07 -6.22 -31.06
CA ASP A 570 58.79 -7.63 -31.44
C ASP A 570 58.93 -8.65 -30.30
N GLN A 571 58.68 -8.22 -29.05
CA GLN A 571 58.80 -9.09 -27.89
C GLN A 571 57.56 -9.99 -27.74
N VAL A 572 57.79 -11.25 -27.37
CA VAL A 572 56.74 -12.19 -26.96
C VAL A 572 56.24 -11.76 -25.58
N ILE A 573 54.95 -11.44 -25.48
CA ILE A 573 54.33 -10.90 -24.27
C ILE A 573 53.48 -11.98 -23.62
N ASP A 574 53.57 -12.12 -22.29
CA ASP A 574 52.67 -12.97 -21.51
C ASP A 574 51.19 -12.70 -21.82
N GLY A 575 50.40 -13.78 -21.85
CA GLY A 575 48.97 -13.71 -22.17
C GLY A 575 48.17 -12.77 -21.26
N TRP A 576 48.54 -12.66 -19.99
CA TRP A 576 47.87 -11.76 -19.03
C TRP A 576 48.16 -10.29 -19.32
N LYS A 577 49.42 -9.93 -19.62
CA LYS A 577 49.83 -8.55 -19.97
C LYS A 577 49.19 -8.08 -21.27
N ARG A 578 48.88 -9.00 -22.19
CA ARG A 578 48.13 -8.71 -23.43
C ARG A 578 46.64 -8.42 -23.18
N ARG A 579 46.07 -8.98 -22.11
CA ARG A 579 44.64 -8.83 -21.75
C ARG A 579 44.40 -7.64 -20.82
N ALA A 580 45.37 -7.31 -19.98
CA ALA A 580 45.28 -6.16 -19.08
C ALA A 580 44.94 -4.86 -19.84
N GLY A 581 43.95 -4.13 -19.33
CA GLY A 581 43.38 -2.94 -19.98
C GLY A 581 42.38 -3.22 -21.12
N LYS A 582 42.07 -4.47 -21.45
CA LYS A 582 40.97 -4.84 -22.38
C LYS A 582 39.66 -5.21 -21.66
N GLU A 583 39.70 -5.39 -20.35
CA GLU A 583 38.51 -5.71 -19.54
C GLU A 583 37.42 -4.63 -19.66
N ILE A 584 37.81 -3.39 -19.93
CA ILE A 584 36.87 -2.29 -20.21
C ILE A 584 35.95 -2.57 -21.40
N GLN A 585 36.39 -3.37 -22.39
CA GLN A 585 35.57 -3.75 -23.55
C GLN A 585 34.44 -4.69 -23.14
N TRP A 586 34.70 -5.59 -22.17
CA TRP A 586 33.68 -6.49 -21.65
C TRP A 586 32.64 -5.73 -20.84
N LEU A 587 33.07 -4.80 -19.99
CA LEU A 587 32.16 -3.94 -19.23
C LEU A 587 31.34 -3.03 -20.15
N ALA A 588 31.98 -2.36 -21.10
CA ALA A 588 31.29 -1.51 -22.08
C ALA A 588 30.33 -2.32 -22.97
N GLY A 589 30.72 -3.52 -23.38
CA GLY A 589 29.84 -4.43 -24.11
C GLY A 589 28.63 -4.90 -23.30
N ALA A 590 28.80 -5.15 -22.01
CA ALA A 590 27.70 -5.49 -21.10
C ALA A 590 26.74 -4.31 -20.87
N LEU A 591 27.28 -3.11 -20.65
CA LEU A 591 26.49 -1.86 -20.63
C LEU A 591 25.75 -1.64 -21.95
N GLY A 592 26.36 -2.02 -23.07
CA GLY A 592 25.72 -2.03 -24.37
C GLY A 592 24.55 -2.97 -24.49
N ILE A 593 24.67 -4.18 -23.94
CA ILE A 593 23.56 -5.13 -23.88
C ILE A 593 22.40 -4.52 -23.10
N LEU A 594 22.70 -3.89 -21.95
CA LEU A 594 21.68 -3.20 -21.15
C LEU A 594 20.94 -2.14 -21.99
N LEU A 595 21.66 -1.23 -22.64
CA LEU A 595 21.05 -0.20 -23.50
C LEU A 595 20.28 -0.80 -24.69
N LEU A 596 20.78 -1.88 -25.30
CA LEU A 596 20.10 -2.55 -26.39
C LEU A 596 18.79 -3.19 -25.92
N LEU A 597 18.80 -3.86 -24.76
CA LEU A 597 17.61 -4.43 -24.14
C LEU A 597 16.60 -3.33 -23.79
N MET A 598 17.04 -2.23 -23.18
CA MET A 598 16.17 -1.09 -22.88
C MET A 598 15.54 -0.50 -24.15
N ARG A 599 16.27 -0.50 -25.27
CA ARG A 599 15.78 -0.05 -26.58
C ARG A 599 14.82 -1.01 -27.26
N THR A 600 15.05 -2.33 -27.22
CA THR A 600 14.33 -3.29 -28.07
C THR A 600 13.41 -4.24 -27.33
N ALA A 601 13.66 -4.46 -26.04
CA ALA A 601 12.94 -5.43 -25.20
C ALA A 601 12.08 -4.76 -24.12
N THR A 602 12.16 -3.43 -23.97
CA THR A 602 11.39 -2.70 -22.95
C THR A 602 10.69 -1.45 -23.52
N ASP A 603 9.61 -1.04 -22.86
CA ASP A 603 8.83 0.15 -23.20
C ASP A 603 9.36 1.45 -22.54
N HIS A 604 10.64 1.47 -22.16
CA HIS A 604 11.34 2.66 -21.66
C HIS A 604 11.71 3.59 -22.83
N GLN A 605 10.71 4.22 -23.43
CA GLN A 605 10.86 5.04 -24.64
C GLN A 605 11.85 6.20 -24.48
N ASP A 606 12.04 6.71 -23.26
CA ASP A 606 12.97 7.81 -22.92
C ASP A 606 14.44 7.40 -23.04
N THR A 607 14.70 6.09 -23.07
CA THR A 607 16.04 5.48 -23.20
C THR A 607 16.37 5.14 -24.66
N TRP A 608 15.39 5.30 -25.56
CA TRP A 608 15.56 4.99 -26.97
C TRP A 608 16.46 6.02 -27.67
N ALA A 609 17.01 5.62 -28.81
CA ALA A 609 17.96 6.45 -29.56
C ALA A 609 19.10 7.00 -28.68
N ASN A 610 19.63 6.14 -27.81
CA ASN A 610 20.76 6.43 -26.94
C ASN A 610 22.10 6.23 -27.68
N TRP A 611 22.81 7.33 -27.91
CA TRP A 611 24.09 7.38 -28.62
C TRP A 611 25.26 6.78 -27.83
N ASN A 612 25.12 6.55 -26.52
CA ASN A 612 26.11 5.82 -25.74
C ASN A 612 26.32 4.38 -26.26
N LEU A 613 25.35 3.82 -27.01
CA LEU A 613 25.50 2.53 -27.70
C LEU A 613 26.66 2.48 -28.72
N VAL A 614 27.16 3.62 -29.20
CA VAL A 614 28.30 3.65 -30.13
C VAL A 614 29.58 3.17 -29.43
N TRP A 615 29.83 3.66 -28.22
CA TRP A 615 31.02 3.31 -27.45
C TRP A 615 30.79 2.15 -26.49
N ALA A 616 29.60 2.03 -25.92
CA ALA A 616 29.14 0.86 -25.19
C ALA A 616 28.43 -0.09 -26.15
N SER A 617 29.09 -0.55 -27.22
CA SER A 617 28.46 -1.43 -28.20
C SER A 617 28.51 -2.90 -27.74
N PRO A 618 27.39 -3.67 -27.78
CA PRO A 618 27.41 -5.13 -27.53
C PRO A 618 28.41 -5.88 -28.43
N ILE A 619 28.71 -5.32 -29.60
CA ILE A 619 29.64 -5.88 -30.59
C ILE A 619 31.07 -5.98 -30.02
N LEU A 620 31.42 -5.20 -28.98
CA LEU A 620 32.69 -5.33 -28.27
C LEU A 620 32.89 -6.73 -27.67
N LEU A 621 31.82 -7.38 -27.22
CA LEU A 621 31.86 -8.76 -26.70
C LEU A 621 32.14 -9.76 -27.82
N VAL A 622 31.48 -9.57 -28.96
CA VAL A 622 31.68 -10.37 -30.18
C VAL A 622 33.13 -10.23 -30.65
N TYR A 623 33.67 -9.02 -30.66
CA TYR A 623 35.09 -8.77 -30.94
C TYR A 623 36.00 -9.52 -29.96
N GLY A 624 35.73 -9.43 -28.66
CA GLY A 624 36.50 -10.13 -27.63
C GLY A 624 36.53 -11.65 -27.82
N ILE A 625 35.40 -12.27 -28.19
CA ILE A 625 35.28 -13.70 -28.49
C ILE A 625 36.00 -14.05 -29.79
N ALA A 626 35.78 -13.29 -30.86
CA ALA A 626 36.39 -13.52 -32.17
C ALA A 626 37.91 -13.44 -32.11
N LYS A 627 38.45 -12.51 -31.31
CA LYS A 627 39.91 -12.41 -31.10
C LYS A 627 40.47 -13.56 -30.27
N ARG A 628 39.68 -14.18 -29.37
CA ARG A 628 40.09 -15.40 -28.66
C ARG A 628 40.10 -16.64 -29.58
N LYS A 629 39.29 -16.63 -30.64
CA LYS A 629 39.19 -17.71 -31.64
C LYS A 629 40.05 -17.46 -32.89
N ASP A 630 40.93 -16.46 -32.86
CA ASP A 630 41.80 -16.06 -33.98
C ASP A 630 41.08 -15.89 -35.33
N CYS A 631 39.86 -15.35 -35.30
CA CYS A 631 39.10 -15.08 -36.51
C CYS A 631 39.73 -13.94 -37.33
N SER A 632 39.92 -14.15 -38.64
CA SER A 632 40.56 -13.20 -39.56
C SER A 632 39.83 -11.86 -39.69
N TRP A 633 38.50 -11.85 -39.56
CA TRP A 633 37.68 -10.65 -39.65
C TRP A 633 37.69 -9.79 -38.37
N ALA A 634 38.23 -10.28 -37.25
CA ALA A 634 38.21 -9.58 -35.96
C ALA A 634 38.99 -8.25 -36.00
N ASP A 635 40.06 -8.16 -36.79
CA ASP A 635 40.85 -6.94 -36.92
C ASP A 635 40.15 -5.87 -37.77
N TRP A 636 39.32 -6.28 -38.73
CA TRP A 636 38.45 -5.36 -39.47
C TRP A 636 37.36 -4.81 -38.55
N LEU A 637 36.69 -5.68 -37.77
CA LEU A 637 35.68 -5.27 -36.80
C LEU A 637 36.23 -4.27 -35.78
N ARG A 638 37.42 -4.54 -35.23
CA ARG A 638 38.11 -3.63 -34.31
C ARG A 638 38.32 -2.24 -34.91
N THR A 639 38.69 -2.18 -36.18
CA THR A 639 38.94 -0.91 -36.89
C THR A 639 37.66 -0.11 -37.04
N ILE A 640 36.55 -0.77 -37.40
CA ILE A 640 35.24 -0.13 -37.46
C ILE A 640 34.84 0.41 -36.10
N LEU A 641 34.92 -0.40 -35.04
CA LEU A 641 34.59 0.04 -33.69
C LEU A 641 35.45 1.24 -33.27
N ALA A 642 36.76 1.20 -33.50
CA ALA A 642 37.65 2.30 -33.17
C ALA A 642 37.31 3.58 -33.95
N LEU A 643 36.96 3.46 -35.23
CA LEU A 643 36.55 4.60 -36.04
C LEU A 643 35.21 5.18 -35.64
N SER A 644 34.22 4.34 -35.40
CA SER A 644 32.89 4.77 -34.96
C SER A 644 32.96 5.50 -33.61
N ILE A 645 33.75 4.99 -32.67
CA ILE A 645 33.93 5.62 -31.36
C ILE A 645 34.71 6.93 -31.49
N LEU A 646 35.77 6.98 -32.31
CA LEU A 646 36.51 8.21 -32.55
C LEU A 646 35.62 9.28 -33.20
N MET A 647 34.82 8.89 -34.19
CA MET A 647 33.88 9.77 -34.85
C MET A 647 32.84 10.30 -33.86
N PHE A 648 32.29 9.45 -32.99
CA PHE A 648 31.39 9.87 -31.91
C PHE A 648 32.05 10.87 -30.96
N LEU A 649 33.30 10.62 -30.53
CA LEU A 649 34.04 11.51 -29.63
C LEU A 649 34.37 12.86 -30.25
N VAL A 650 34.79 12.88 -31.52
CA VAL A 650 35.19 14.11 -32.23
C VAL A 650 33.97 14.90 -32.71
N ALA A 651 32.92 14.21 -33.15
CA ALA A 651 31.69 14.83 -33.63
C ALA A 651 30.61 14.95 -32.54
N ASN A 652 30.97 14.85 -31.25
CA ASN A 652 30.02 14.88 -30.14
C ASN A 652 29.13 16.14 -30.14
N VAL A 653 29.66 17.27 -30.62
CA VAL A 653 28.90 18.54 -30.76
C VAL A 653 27.71 18.42 -31.72
N PHE A 654 27.76 17.48 -32.68
CA PHE A 654 26.69 17.22 -33.65
C PHE A 654 25.79 16.05 -33.23
N VAL A 655 26.08 15.39 -32.12
CA VAL A 655 25.25 14.31 -31.59
C VAL A 655 24.02 14.96 -30.94
N PRO A 656 22.78 14.58 -31.34
CA PRO A 656 21.55 15.16 -30.79
C PRO A 656 21.20 14.57 -29.41
N GLN A 657 22.20 14.36 -28.56
CA GLN A 657 22.07 13.82 -27.22
C GLN A 657 23.12 14.47 -26.33
N PHE A 658 22.74 14.82 -25.11
CA PHE A 658 23.70 15.19 -24.09
C PHE A 658 24.53 13.97 -23.67
N VAL A 659 25.85 14.09 -23.77
CA VAL A 659 26.78 13.05 -23.33
C VAL A 659 27.58 13.59 -22.16
N SER A 660 27.36 13.04 -20.97
CA SER A 660 28.03 13.47 -19.75
C SER A 660 29.55 13.31 -19.84
N LEU A 661 30.29 14.08 -19.03
CA LEU A 661 31.75 13.97 -18.96
C LEU A 661 32.19 12.55 -18.58
N VAL A 662 31.49 11.91 -17.64
CA VAL A 662 31.70 10.52 -17.23
C VAL A 662 31.61 9.57 -18.44
N SER A 663 30.53 9.66 -19.22
CA SER A 663 30.34 8.82 -20.41
C SER A 663 31.41 9.10 -21.48
N THR A 664 31.80 10.36 -21.65
CA THR A 664 32.85 10.77 -22.59
C THR A 664 34.22 10.18 -22.22
N LEU A 665 34.61 10.20 -20.94
CA LEU A 665 35.88 9.63 -20.49
C LEU A 665 35.90 8.10 -20.61
N LEU A 666 34.77 7.43 -20.33
CA LEU A 666 34.63 5.99 -20.55
C LEU A 666 34.71 5.64 -22.05
N ALA A 667 34.10 6.43 -22.93
CA ALA A 667 34.21 6.26 -24.37
C ALA A 667 35.67 6.36 -24.85
N TRP A 668 36.44 7.33 -24.34
CA TRP A 668 37.89 7.41 -24.59
C TRP A 668 38.65 6.17 -24.10
N ALA A 669 38.34 5.70 -22.88
CA ALA A 669 38.98 4.50 -22.33
C ALA A 669 38.71 3.25 -23.19
N VAL A 670 37.47 3.08 -23.68
CA VAL A 670 37.11 2.01 -24.61
C VAL A 670 37.84 2.16 -25.94
N TRP A 671 37.90 3.37 -26.50
CA TRP A 671 38.63 3.63 -27.74
C TRP A 671 40.12 3.26 -27.64
N LEU A 672 40.79 3.68 -26.56
CA LEU A 672 42.20 3.34 -26.30
C LEU A 672 42.41 1.82 -26.19
N SER A 673 41.47 1.13 -25.54
CA SER A 673 41.55 -0.32 -25.35
C SER A 673 41.56 -1.11 -26.67
N LEU A 674 41.02 -0.54 -27.76
CA LEU A 674 40.96 -1.14 -29.10
C LEU A 674 42.29 -1.05 -29.86
N ASP A 675 43.38 -0.61 -29.21
CA ASP A 675 44.72 -0.50 -29.79
C ASP A 675 44.74 0.32 -31.11
N PRO A 676 44.36 1.62 -31.07
CA PRO A 676 44.09 2.42 -32.28
C PRO A 676 45.28 2.55 -33.26
N TRP A 677 46.52 2.31 -32.82
CA TRP A 677 47.70 2.31 -33.69
C TRP A 677 47.80 1.11 -34.64
N LYS A 678 47.01 0.06 -34.42
CA LYS A 678 47.04 -1.17 -35.25
C LYS A 678 46.23 -1.03 -36.53
N TRP A 679 46.04 0.18 -37.04
CA TRP A 679 45.29 0.47 -38.27
C TRP A 679 45.58 -0.57 -39.36
N PRO A 680 44.57 -1.05 -40.11
CA PRO A 680 44.79 -2.02 -41.16
C PRO A 680 45.76 -1.43 -42.16
N ARG A 681 47.04 -1.83 -42.08
CA ARG A 681 47.96 -1.64 -43.18
C ARG A 681 47.40 -2.48 -44.30
N GLY A 682 47.07 -1.83 -45.42
CA GLY A 682 46.72 -2.51 -46.67
C GLY A 682 47.68 -3.68 -46.89
N GLY A 683 47.13 -4.83 -47.28
CA GLY A 683 47.79 -6.12 -47.21
C GLY A 683 49.23 -6.10 -47.69
N GLN A 684 50.14 -6.64 -46.88
CA GLN A 684 51.24 -7.39 -47.44
C GLN A 684 50.74 -8.79 -47.75
N THR A 685 50.30 -8.97 -48.99
CA THR A 685 50.48 -10.22 -49.72
C THR A 685 51.94 -10.67 -49.55
N SER A 686 52.19 -11.68 -48.72
CA SER A 686 53.37 -12.53 -48.86
C SER A 686 52.96 -13.84 -49.53
N ILE A 687 52.65 -13.73 -50.83
CA ILE A 687 52.76 -14.86 -51.76
C ILE A 687 54.22 -14.85 -52.25
N LEU A 688 54.87 -16.03 -52.22
CA LEU A 688 56.23 -16.37 -52.71
C LEU A 688 57.38 -15.82 -51.82
N PHE A 689 58.27 -16.62 -51.22
CA PHE A 689 59.08 -17.67 -51.82
C PHE A 689 59.35 -18.83 -50.84
N GLY A 690 59.31 -20.06 -51.36
CA GLY A 690 59.74 -21.24 -50.64
C GLY A 690 61.26 -21.29 -50.44
N ARG A 691 61.66 -22.02 -49.40
CA ARG A 691 62.86 -22.87 -49.43
C ARG A 691 62.73 -23.99 -48.41
N LYS A 692 62.44 -25.18 -48.93
CA LYS A 692 62.94 -26.44 -48.36
C LYS A 692 64.46 -26.30 -48.16
N LYS A 693 64.94 -26.67 -46.97
CA LYS A 693 66.22 -27.36 -46.70
C LYS A 693 65.88 -28.27 -45.51
N MET A 694 65.79 -29.60 -45.61
CA MET A 694 66.87 -30.57 -45.92
C MET A 694 68.22 -30.11 -45.37
N HIS A 695 68.49 -30.35 -44.08
CA HIS A 695 69.16 -31.57 -43.63
C HIS A 695 68.86 -31.82 -42.15
#